data_AF-A0A834WRR9-F1
#
_entry.id   AF-A0A834WRR9-F1
#
_cell.length_a   1.000
_cell.length_b   1.000
_cell.length_c   1.000
_cell.angle_alpha   90.00
_cell.angle_beta   90.00
_cell.angle_gamma   90.00
#
_symmetry.space_group_name_H-M   'P 1'
#
loop_
_entity.id
_entity.type
_entity.pdbx_description
1 polymer ?
#
loop_
_entity_poly.entity_id
_entity_poly.type
_entity_poly.pdbx_seq_one_letter_code
_entity_poly.pdbx_strand_id
1 'polypeptide(L)'
;MIEEAIANSFNPIITHTNKNPTNRICIADLGCSTGPNTFIAIQTIIQAIQSYYVPNIAVANRDSINLNSMFHKLFPSDETIEFLVFFNDQVSNDFNTLFKNLPNYNLNNKTYFACGVPGSFHGRLFPKQTLHFVHSSASLNWLSEVPWEIMDRRSSAWNKGRIHCTNAPKEVRDAYEAQFKQDFESFLDARAQEVVGNGLMALQISTTPDHMTVESSDIDPNRAFELIGSSLMDMAKAGIISEDKVDSFNLPIIYPPIKGVKEIVERNEFFSIETMEALNFEDFYAFPNANIFVSIYRAVVEDLIEKHFGGAIGDDLFDRFTQKVVEFPEILNPNNFKMAMLFVLLKRKIDVTSTEAILARAKATAEGLALVSHTLKEDGGLEAASLRIGEQYIKAFGNIAKKDTTLWTTAPLSEVEPAAESLFHVTVDLSDSLDLAASHTRAGQYLQLRVPDVDKPSFLAIASPPKLASARGVFEFLVKSVAGSTAEILCGLKKGDVVELSPVMGNGFDMSRIDPPEKYTTVLIFATGSGISPIRSLVESEFSAGKRSDVRLYYGARNLQRMAYQDRFKDWESSGVKIVPVLSQPDGSWTGETGYVQAAFTRAKQISNPLSTGVVLCGQKQMTEEVTSILVADGVSSEKILKNF
;
A
#
# COMPACT_ATOMS: atom_id res chain seq x y z
N MET A 1 5.57 7.22 -11.29
CA MET A 1 4.60 7.29 -10.16
C MET A 1 3.53 8.35 -10.38
N ILE A 2 3.84 9.66 -10.43
CA ILE A 2 2.79 10.71 -10.64
C ILE A 2 2.06 10.55 -11.98
N GLU A 3 2.77 10.23 -13.07
CA GLU A 3 2.15 9.98 -14.38
C GLU A 3 1.18 8.78 -14.36
N GLU A 4 1.62 7.68 -13.75
CA GLU A 4 0.84 6.45 -13.57
C GLU A 4 -0.38 6.68 -12.64
N ALA A 5 -0.20 7.42 -11.56
CA ALA A 5 -1.25 7.84 -10.65
C ALA A 5 -2.37 8.61 -11.37
N ILE A 6 -1.98 9.56 -12.23
CA ILE A 6 -2.92 10.35 -13.02
C ILE A 6 -3.62 9.47 -14.05
N ALA A 7 -2.87 8.61 -14.74
CA ALA A 7 -3.44 7.69 -15.74
C ALA A 7 -4.46 6.70 -15.15
N ASN A 8 -4.24 6.23 -13.92
CA ASN A 8 -5.07 5.20 -13.30
C ASN A 8 -6.26 5.74 -12.49
N SER A 9 -6.10 6.90 -11.82
CA SER A 9 -7.04 7.32 -10.78
C SER A 9 -7.64 8.72 -10.96
N PHE A 10 -7.16 9.54 -11.90
CA PHE A 10 -7.61 10.94 -12.08
C PHE A 10 -8.73 11.07 -13.12
N ASN A 11 -9.91 11.54 -12.72
CA ASN A 11 -11.02 11.86 -13.63
C ASN A 11 -11.71 13.19 -13.23
N PRO A 12 -11.37 14.33 -13.88
CA PRO A 12 -11.92 15.65 -13.62
C PRO A 12 -13.34 15.85 -14.20
N ILE A 13 -13.86 14.93 -15.03
CA ILE A 13 -15.23 15.05 -15.56
C ILE A 13 -16.27 14.79 -14.46
N ILE A 14 -15.93 13.97 -13.46
CA ILE A 14 -16.83 13.61 -12.35
C ILE A 14 -16.71 14.62 -11.18
N THR A 15 -15.73 15.54 -11.21
CA THR A 15 -15.43 16.42 -10.07
C THR A 15 -16.30 17.69 -10.01
N HIS A 16 -17.12 17.97 -11.04
CA HIS A 16 -17.94 19.17 -11.10
C HIS A 16 -19.45 18.87 -10.99
N THR A 17 -20.04 19.24 -9.85
CA THR A 17 -21.49 19.26 -9.59
C THR A 17 -22.21 20.49 -10.16
N ASN A 18 -21.50 21.38 -10.87
CA ASN A 18 -22.07 22.61 -11.41
C ASN A 18 -22.53 22.47 -12.86
N LYS A 19 -23.67 23.09 -13.16
CA LYS A 19 -24.42 23.06 -14.42
C LYS A 19 -23.68 23.54 -15.68
N ASN A 20 -22.40 23.91 -15.58
CA ASN A 20 -21.50 24.20 -16.69
C ASN A 20 -20.14 23.54 -16.35
N PRO A 21 -19.66 22.56 -17.14
CA PRO A 21 -18.30 22.07 -16.97
C PRO A 21 -17.34 23.24 -17.21
N THR A 22 -16.49 23.55 -16.23
CA THR A 22 -15.40 24.50 -16.43
C THR A 22 -14.24 23.75 -17.05
N ASN A 23 -13.67 24.24 -18.16
CA ASN A 23 -12.46 23.66 -18.76
C ASN A 23 -11.19 23.89 -17.93
N ARG A 24 -11.32 24.15 -16.62
CA ARG A 24 -10.24 24.59 -15.76
C ARG A 24 -9.88 23.54 -14.72
N ILE A 25 -8.62 23.12 -14.71
CA ILE A 25 -8.04 22.24 -13.70
C ILE A 25 -7.17 23.06 -12.74
N CYS A 26 -7.56 23.07 -11.48
CA CYS A 26 -6.81 23.73 -10.40
C CYS A 26 -5.82 22.76 -9.74
N ILE A 27 -4.54 23.11 -9.74
CA ILE A 27 -3.44 22.35 -9.13
C ILE A 27 -2.83 23.20 -8.03
N ALA A 28 -2.50 22.62 -6.87
CA ALA A 28 -1.72 23.32 -5.84
C ALA A 28 -0.43 22.55 -5.54
N ASP A 29 0.70 23.26 -5.47
CA ASP A 29 1.94 22.76 -4.89
C ASP A 29 2.16 23.42 -3.51
N LEU A 30 2.16 22.60 -2.46
CA LEU A 30 2.21 23.03 -1.07
C LEU A 30 3.62 22.81 -0.52
N GLY A 31 4.30 23.91 -0.20
CA GLY A 31 5.73 23.95 0.09
C GLY A 31 6.56 24.09 -1.19
N CYS A 32 6.23 25.07 -2.03
CA CYS A 32 6.83 25.23 -3.35
C CYS A 32 8.26 25.81 -3.34
N SER A 33 8.68 26.44 -2.25
CA SER A 33 9.91 27.23 -2.15
C SER A 33 10.00 28.25 -3.31
N THR A 34 11.16 28.35 -3.98
CA THR A 34 11.42 29.34 -5.03
C THR A 34 11.78 28.74 -6.40
N GLY A 35 11.71 27.41 -6.54
CA GLY A 35 12.11 26.67 -7.75
C GLY A 35 13.60 26.31 -7.83
N PRO A 36 14.01 25.50 -8.83
CA PRO A 36 13.23 25.08 -10.01
C PRO A 36 12.34 23.85 -9.79
N ASN A 37 12.49 23.12 -8.68
CA ASN A 37 11.85 21.83 -8.45
C ASN A 37 10.32 21.88 -8.58
N THR A 38 9.68 22.91 -7.99
CA THR A 38 8.22 23.12 -8.10
C THR A 38 7.74 23.22 -9.55
N PHE A 39 8.51 23.90 -10.43
CA PHE A 39 8.13 24.04 -11.83
C PHE A 39 8.22 22.72 -12.59
N ILE A 40 9.24 21.91 -12.28
CA ILE A 40 9.40 20.57 -12.87
C ILE A 40 8.23 19.68 -12.45
N ALA A 41 7.90 19.65 -11.15
CA ALA A 41 6.79 18.87 -10.62
C ALA A 41 5.45 19.25 -11.26
N ILE A 42 5.14 20.55 -11.31
CA ILE A 42 3.93 21.06 -11.95
C ILE A 42 3.88 20.73 -13.44
N GLN A 43 4.99 20.88 -14.15
CA GLN A 43 5.06 20.57 -15.58
C GLN A 43 4.81 19.07 -15.82
N THR A 44 5.39 18.18 -15.00
CA THR A 44 5.13 16.74 -15.07
C THR A 44 3.66 16.40 -14.81
N ILE A 45 3.03 17.02 -13.80
CA ILE A 45 1.61 16.82 -13.51
C ILE A 45 0.74 17.27 -14.70
N ILE A 46 1.00 18.46 -15.25
CA ILE A 46 0.25 18.99 -16.40
C ILE A 46 0.42 18.08 -17.62
N GLN A 47 1.63 17.65 -17.92
CA GLN A 47 1.91 16.74 -19.04
C GLN A 47 1.18 15.42 -18.88
N ALA A 48 1.21 14.82 -17.68
CA ALA A 48 0.48 13.59 -17.38
C ALA A 48 -1.03 13.74 -17.62
N ILE A 49 -1.62 14.85 -17.16
CA ILE A 49 -3.04 15.14 -17.38
C ILE A 49 -3.30 15.33 -18.88
N GLN A 50 -2.50 16.13 -19.58
CA GLN A 50 -2.65 16.37 -21.01
C GLN A 50 -2.52 15.09 -21.83
N SER A 51 -1.55 14.22 -21.55
CA SER A 51 -1.36 12.94 -22.25
C SER A 51 -2.53 11.97 -22.05
N TYR A 52 -3.22 12.05 -20.92
CA TYR A 52 -4.43 11.26 -20.69
C TYR A 52 -5.65 11.81 -21.47
N TYR A 53 -5.74 13.14 -21.63
CA TYR A 53 -6.93 13.81 -22.20
C TYR A 53 -6.83 14.19 -23.68
N VAL A 54 -5.62 14.31 -24.24
CA VAL A 54 -5.39 14.59 -25.65
C VAL A 54 -5.00 13.29 -26.33
N PRO A 55 -5.90 12.62 -27.09
CA PRO A 55 -5.46 11.55 -27.97
C PRO A 55 -4.49 12.16 -28.97
N ASN A 56 -3.29 11.61 -29.07
CA ASN A 56 -2.43 11.85 -30.22
C ASN A 56 -3.26 11.60 -31.49
N ILE A 57 -3.46 12.65 -32.28
CA ILE A 57 -3.85 12.57 -33.70
C ILE A 57 -2.63 12.01 -34.44
N ALA A 58 -2.31 10.74 -34.21
CA ALA A 58 -1.39 9.89 -34.97
C ALA A 58 -1.08 8.65 -34.13
N VAL A 59 -1.97 7.66 -34.14
CA VAL A 59 -1.67 6.25 -34.43
C VAL A 59 -3.04 5.57 -34.41
N ALA A 60 -3.55 5.29 -35.60
CA ALA A 60 -4.64 4.36 -35.77
C ALA A 60 -4.13 2.97 -35.38
N ASN A 61 -4.76 2.34 -34.39
CA ASN A 61 -5.00 0.91 -34.45
C ASN A 61 -6.32 0.56 -33.77
N ARG A 62 -7.11 -0.21 -34.51
CA ARG A 62 -8.47 -0.64 -34.20
C ARG A 62 -8.43 -1.63 -33.03
N ASP A 63 -9.40 -1.51 -32.14
CA ASP A 63 -9.98 -2.55 -31.26
C ASP A 63 -10.21 -2.15 -29.79
N SER A 64 -9.97 -0.90 -29.39
CA SER A 64 -10.46 -0.40 -28.09
C SER A 64 -11.81 0.31 -28.21
N ILE A 65 -12.80 -0.19 -27.48
CA ILE A 65 -14.15 0.37 -27.37
C ILE A 65 -14.08 1.73 -26.64
N ASN A 66 -13.89 2.79 -27.42
CA ASN A 66 -14.65 4.02 -27.46
C ASN A 66 -14.95 4.83 -26.16
N LEU A 67 -13.94 5.09 -25.31
CA LEU A 67 -13.96 6.25 -24.39
C LEU A 67 -13.78 7.60 -25.14
N ASN A 68 -13.11 7.58 -26.30
CA ASN A 68 -12.87 8.76 -27.14
C ASN A 68 -14.14 9.42 -27.70
N SER A 69 -15.21 8.67 -28.01
CA SER A 69 -16.46 9.27 -28.52
C SER A 69 -17.28 10.02 -27.46
N MET A 70 -17.10 9.71 -26.17
CA MET A 70 -17.81 10.40 -25.10
C MET A 70 -17.15 11.76 -24.80
N PHE A 71 -15.83 11.84 -24.96
CA PHE A 71 -15.05 13.06 -24.86
C PHE A 71 -15.38 14.08 -25.96
N HIS A 72 -15.38 13.64 -27.23
CA HIS A 72 -15.72 14.47 -28.39
C HIS A 72 -17.17 15.00 -28.37
N LYS A 73 -18.07 14.37 -27.60
CA LYS A 73 -19.46 14.82 -27.42
C LYS A 73 -19.64 15.84 -26.30
N LEU A 74 -18.75 15.87 -25.31
CA LEU A 74 -18.85 16.76 -24.14
C LEU A 74 -17.98 18.02 -24.28
N PHE A 75 -16.88 17.94 -25.01
CA PHE A 75 -16.04 19.08 -25.36
C PHE A 75 -15.99 19.19 -26.89
N PRO A 76 -16.85 20.03 -27.52
CA PRO A 76 -16.70 20.34 -28.94
C PRO A 76 -15.30 20.91 -29.18
N SER A 77 -14.73 20.57 -30.33
CA SER A 77 -13.31 20.62 -30.70
C SER A 77 -12.57 21.97 -30.65
N ASP A 78 -13.13 23.00 -30.00
CA ASP A 78 -12.54 24.35 -29.85
C ASP A 78 -12.25 24.77 -28.39
N GLU A 79 -12.54 23.95 -27.38
CA GLU A 79 -12.38 24.33 -25.98
C GLU A 79 -11.14 23.67 -25.33
N THR A 80 -10.04 24.43 -25.22
CA THR A 80 -8.78 23.99 -24.59
C THR A 80 -8.90 23.90 -23.07
N ILE A 81 -8.36 22.84 -22.46
CA ILE A 81 -8.23 22.76 -20.99
C ILE A 81 -7.26 23.84 -20.50
N GLU A 82 -7.71 24.66 -19.57
CA GLU A 82 -6.92 25.65 -18.86
C GLU A 82 -6.41 25.07 -17.53
N PHE A 83 -5.14 25.31 -17.21
CA PHE A 83 -4.57 24.93 -15.93
C PHE A 83 -4.38 26.18 -15.07
N LEU A 84 -4.85 26.14 -13.81
CA LEU A 84 -4.60 27.16 -12.80
C LEU A 84 -3.77 26.55 -11.68
N VAL A 85 -2.53 27.00 -11.53
CA VAL A 85 -1.55 26.49 -10.58
C VAL A 85 -1.37 27.47 -9.43
N PHE A 86 -1.52 26.95 -8.23
CA PHE A 86 -1.28 27.66 -6.98
C PHE A 86 0.04 27.18 -6.36
N PHE A 87 0.99 28.10 -6.23
CA PHE A 87 2.25 27.88 -5.54
C PHE A 87 2.10 28.39 -4.11
N ASN A 88 2.02 27.47 -3.15
CA ASN A 88 1.89 27.80 -1.73
C ASN A 88 3.22 27.60 -1.00
N ASP A 89 3.53 28.56 -0.13
CA ASP A 89 4.59 28.45 0.86
C ASP A 89 4.29 29.41 2.03
N GLN A 90 5.16 29.42 3.03
CA GLN A 90 5.10 30.36 4.15
C GLN A 90 5.06 31.81 3.68
N VAL A 91 4.47 32.69 4.49
CA VAL A 91 4.39 34.13 4.20
C VAL A 91 5.77 34.76 3.99
N SER A 92 6.80 34.20 4.64
CA SER A 92 8.20 34.64 4.53
C SER A 92 8.93 34.12 3.30
N ASN A 93 8.33 33.24 2.49
CA ASN A 93 8.97 32.72 1.28
C ASN A 93 9.23 33.83 0.25
N ASP A 94 10.31 33.69 -0.52
CA ASP A 94 10.64 34.65 -1.57
C ASP A 94 9.86 34.38 -2.87
N PHE A 95 8.56 34.71 -2.83
CA PHE A 95 7.68 34.64 -3.99
C PHE A 95 8.15 35.54 -5.15
N ASN A 96 8.94 36.58 -4.90
CA ASN A 96 9.47 37.41 -5.97
C ASN A 96 10.47 36.62 -6.83
N THR A 97 11.35 35.85 -6.20
CA THR A 97 12.27 34.96 -6.91
C THR A 97 11.52 33.83 -7.61
N LEU A 98 10.51 33.22 -6.97
CA LEU A 98 9.62 32.25 -7.62
C LEU A 98 9.02 32.82 -8.91
N PHE A 99 8.39 33.99 -8.85
CA PHE A 99 7.70 34.58 -10.02
C PHE A 99 8.66 35.01 -11.14
N LYS A 100 9.87 35.48 -10.80
CA LYS A 100 10.90 35.80 -11.80
C LYS A 100 11.38 34.56 -12.56
N ASN A 101 11.35 33.38 -11.91
CA ASN A 101 11.81 32.12 -12.48
C ASN A 101 10.69 31.28 -13.13
N LEU A 102 9.45 31.76 -13.18
CA LEU A 102 8.36 31.03 -13.83
C LEU A 102 8.70 30.74 -15.30
N PRO A 103 8.64 29.46 -15.73
CA PRO A 103 9.00 29.09 -17.09
C PRO A 103 8.05 29.73 -18.11
N ASN A 104 8.60 30.22 -19.22
CA ASN A 104 7.86 30.72 -20.38
C ASN A 104 6.90 31.90 -20.12
N TYR A 105 7.07 32.68 -19.04
CA TYR A 105 6.17 33.80 -18.74
C TYR A 105 6.08 34.86 -19.85
N ASN A 106 7.14 35.01 -20.66
CA ASN A 106 7.27 36.02 -21.72
C ASN A 106 7.03 35.50 -23.15
N LEU A 107 6.61 34.24 -23.32
CA LEU A 107 6.37 33.63 -24.63
C LEU A 107 4.88 33.27 -24.77
N ASN A 108 4.31 33.43 -25.96
CA ASN A 108 2.90 33.12 -26.29
C ASN A 108 2.50 31.62 -26.13
N ASN A 109 3.29 30.82 -25.39
CA ASN A 109 3.12 29.40 -25.12
C ASN A 109 2.97 29.12 -23.61
N LYS A 110 2.13 29.88 -22.90
CA LYS A 110 1.81 29.57 -21.49
C LYS A 110 0.97 28.30 -21.41
N THR A 111 1.46 27.30 -20.69
CA THR A 111 0.74 26.02 -20.46
C THR A 111 -0.20 26.09 -19.25
N TYR A 112 -0.05 27.09 -18.38
CA TYR A 112 -0.90 27.32 -17.21
C TYR A 112 -0.87 28.78 -16.72
N PHE A 113 -1.88 29.14 -15.93
CA PHE A 113 -1.93 30.36 -15.11
C PHE A 113 -1.34 30.09 -13.73
N ALA A 114 -0.56 31.01 -13.17
CA ALA A 114 0.14 30.85 -11.89
C ALA A 114 -0.37 31.85 -10.85
N CYS A 115 -0.49 31.43 -9.60
CA CYS A 115 -0.82 32.26 -8.44
C CYS A 115 0.05 31.87 -7.25
N GLY A 116 0.58 32.84 -6.51
CA GLY A 116 1.19 32.58 -5.19
C GLY A 116 0.15 32.60 -4.09
N VAL A 117 0.27 31.69 -3.12
CA VAL A 117 -0.65 31.57 -1.98
C VAL A 117 0.17 31.56 -0.69
N PRO A 118 0.37 32.74 -0.04
CA PRO A 118 1.15 32.81 1.18
C PRO A 118 0.34 32.27 2.38
N GLY A 119 0.94 31.35 3.15
CA GLY A 119 0.34 30.82 4.37
C GLY A 119 0.79 29.40 4.69
N SER A 120 0.61 28.99 5.95
CA SER A 120 0.93 27.63 6.40
C SER A 120 -0.02 26.60 5.79
N PHE A 121 0.54 25.57 5.15
CA PHE A 121 -0.25 24.46 4.62
C PHE A 121 -0.86 23.58 5.72
N HIS A 122 -0.46 23.69 6.98
CA HIS A 122 -1.08 22.93 8.08
C HIS A 122 -2.56 23.30 8.27
N GLY A 123 -2.97 24.50 7.83
CA GLY A 123 -4.35 24.97 7.90
C GLY A 123 -5.01 25.14 6.52
N ARG A 124 -6.20 25.75 6.52
CA ARG A 124 -6.94 26.09 5.30
C ARG A 124 -6.26 27.23 4.54
N LEU A 125 -6.14 27.07 3.22
CA LEU A 125 -5.54 28.02 2.27
C LEU A 125 -6.50 28.39 1.14
N PHE A 126 -7.43 27.49 0.80
CA PHE A 126 -8.29 27.61 -0.37
C PHE A 126 -9.78 27.57 0.00
N PRO A 127 -10.67 28.11 -0.84
CA PRO A 127 -12.09 27.86 -0.73
C PRO A 127 -12.42 26.36 -0.85
N LYS A 128 -13.59 25.97 -0.35
CA LYS A 128 -14.01 24.57 -0.38
C LYS A 128 -14.11 24.07 -1.83
N GLN A 129 -13.75 22.81 -2.06
CA GLN A 129 -13.90 22.11 -3.34
C GLN A 129 -13.38 22.92 -4.55
N THR A 130 -12.16 23.46 -4.43
CA THR A 130 -11.51 24.25 -5.49
C THR A 130 -10.38 23.48 -6.17
N LEU A 131 -9.69 22.60 -5.43
CA LEU A 131 -8.48 21.93 -5.90
C LEU A 131 -8.81 20.57 -6.51
N HIS A 132 -8.25 20.31 -7.69
CA HIS A 132 -8.39 19.02 -8.39
C HIS A 132 -7.20 18.11 -8.10
N PHE A 133 -6.01 18.70 -8.04
CA PHE A 133 -4.77 18.00 -7.75
C PHE A 133 -3.95 18.78 -6.72
N VAL A 134 -3.44 18.10 -5.71
CA VAL A 134 -2.52 18.67 -4.72
C VAL A 134 -1.20 17.92 -4.78
N HIS A 135 -0.10 18.65 -4.80
CA HIS A 135 1.25 18.12 -4.71
C HIS A 135 1.92 18.70 -3.47
N SER A 136 2.74 17.91 -2.78
CA SER A 136 3.64 18.40 -1.74
C SER A 136 4.84 17.46 -1.65
N SER A 137 6.05 18.01 -1.64
CA SER A 137 7.29 17.23 -1.62
C SER A 137 8.27 17.80 -0.61
N ALA A 138 8.86 16.93 0.21
CA ALA A 138 9.86 17.26 1.24
C ALA A 138 9.47 18.44 2.16
N SER A 139 8.15 18.62 2.38
CA SER A 139 7.59 19.75 3.11
C SER A 139 6.85 19.32 4.38
N LEU A 140 6.18 18.17 4.37
CA LEU A 140 5.38 17.69 5.51
C LEU A 140 6.20 17.24 6.73
N ASN A 141 7.53 17.12 6.59
CA ASN A 141 8.46 16.94 7.70
C ASN A 141 8.71 18.22 8.51
N TRP A 142 8.26 19.38 8.03
CA TRP A 142 8.29 20.64 8.78
C TRP A 142 7.09 20.76 9.69
N LEU A 143 7.34 21.01 10.97
CA LEU A 143 6.32 21.24 11.98
C LEU A 143 5.74 22.64 11.87
N SER A 144 4.50 22.81 12.30
CA SER A 144 3.84 24.11 12.39
C SER A 144 4.51 25.02 13.44
N GLU A 145 5.02 24.42 14.50
CA GLU A 145 5.76 25.07 15.57
C GLU A 145 6.72 24.11 16.28
N VAL A 146 7.64 24.66 17.06
CA VAL A 146 8.49 23.88 17.97
C VAL A 146 7.64 23.46 19.17
N PRO A 147 7.64 22.17 19.58
CA PRO A 147 6.91 21.73 20.77
C PRO A 147 7.29 22.56 22.00
N TRP A 148 6.31 23.13 22.71
CA TRP A 148 6.62 24.04 23.81
C TRP A 148 7.34 23.33 24.97
N GLU A 149 7.08 22.03 25.17
CA GLU A 149 7.65 21.22 26.23
C GLU A 149 9.17 21.09 26.10
N ILE A 150 9.73 21.18 24.88
CA ILE A 150 11.18 21.06 24.67
C ILE A 150 11.92 22.38 24.89
N MET A 151 11.19 23.49 25.00
CA MET A 151 11.71 24.81 25.30
C MET A 151 11.60 25.18 26.79
N ASP A 152 10.73 24.51 27.55
CA ASP A 152 10.54 24.78 28.98
C ASP A 152 11.63 24.10 29.82
N ARG A 153 12.47 24.91 30.50
CA ARG A 153 13.54 24.44 31.40
C ARG A 153 13.06 23.54 32.55
N ARG A 154 11.76 23.58 32.87
CA ARG A 154 11.15 22.75 33.94
C ARG A 154 10.63 21.41 33.43
N SER A 155 10.53 21.25 32.12
CA SER A 155 10.04 20.03 31.47
C SER A 155 11.10 18.94 31.49
N SER A 156 10.68 17.69 31.64
CA SER A 156 11.55 16.52 31.42
C SER A 156 11.99 16.38 29.96
N ALA A 157 11.29 17.04 29.04
CA ALA A 157 11.62 17.08 27.62
C ALA A 157 12.51 18.28 27.23
N TRP A 158 13.02 19.08 28.18
CA TRP A 158 13.85 20.24 27.86
C TRP A 158 15.09 19.84 27.05
N ASN A 159 15.23 20.37 25.83
CA ASN A 159 16.26 19.95 24.88
C ASN A 159 17.60 20.69 25.07
N LYS A 160 18.14 20.65 26.30
CA LYS A 160 19.37 21.38 26.64
C LYS A 160 20.57 20.97 25.77
N GLY A 161 21.32 21.97 25.29
CA GLY A 161 22.58 21.82 24.56
C GLY A 161 22.46 21.19 23.17
N ARG A 162 21.24 21.16 22.63
CA ARG A 162 20.89 20.52 21.36
C ARG A 162 19.93 21.42 20.59
N ILE A 163 19.79 21.15 19.30
CA ILE A 163 18.89 21.90 18.41
C ILE A 163 17.85 21.00 17.73
N HIS A 164 17.87 19.70 18.05
CA HIS A 164 17.02 18.67 17.46
C HIS A 164 16.95 17.44 18.38
N CYS A 165 16.23 16.38 18.00
CA CYS A 165 15.98 15.21 18.84
C CYS A 165 17.05 14.09 18.77
N THR A 166 18.09 14.24 17.95
CA THR A 166 19.21 13.27 17.88
C THR A 166 19.97 13.19 19.21
N ASN A 167 20.27 11.98 19.69
CA ASN A 167 20.96 11.75 20.97
C ASN A 167 20.31 12.48 22.17
N ALA A 168 19.01 12.77 22.07
CA ALA A 168 18.21 13.37 23.12
C ALA A 168 17.46 12.29 23.93
N PRO A 169 16.99 12.60 25.14
CA PRO A 169 16.03 11.75 25.86
C PRO A 169 14.80 11.46 25.01
N LYS A 170 14.17 10.30 25.23
CA LYS A 170 13.01 9.84 24.45
C LYS A 170 11.87 10.87 24.46
N GLU A 171 11.71 11.58 25.58
CA GLU A 171 10.71 12.61 25.81
C GLU A 171 10.79 13.75 24.77
N VAL A 172 12.00 14.11 24.32
CA VAL A 172 12.19 15.12 23.27
C VAL A 172 11.60 14.62 21.95
N ARG A 173 11.96 13.40 21.55
CA ARG A 173 11.46 12.78 20.32
C ARG A 173 9.94 12.56 20.38
N ASP A 174 9.42 12.09 21.51
CA ASP A 174 7.98 11.91 21.71
C ASP A 174 7.21 13.23 21.51
N ALA A 175 7.75 14.36 21.98
CA ALA A 175 7.13 15.69 21.80
C ALA A 175 7.12 16.13 20.32
N TYR A 176 8.23 15.92 19.60
CA TYR A 176 8.31 16.14 18.15
C TYR A 176 7.30 15.28 17.37
N GLU A 177 7.19 13.99 17.69
CA GLU A 177 6.26 13.06 17.02
C GLU A 177 4.79 13.40 17.32
N ALA A 178 4.49 13.87 18.55
CA ALA A 178 3.16 14.34 18.91
C ALA A 178 2.75 15.59 18.12
N GLN A 179 3.65 16.56 17.98
CA GLN A 179 3.42 17.76 17.17
C GLN A 179 3.21 17.41 15.69
N PHE A 180 4.06 16.54 15.13
CA PHE A 180 3.89 16.07 13.74
C PHE A 180 2.51 15.44 13.51
N LYS A 181 2.05 14.60 14.44
CA LYS A 181 0.75 13.95 14.33
C LYS A 181 -0.36 15.00 14.23
N GLN A 182 -0.37 15.98 15.13
CA GLN A 182 -1.36 17.05 15.13
C GLN A 182 -1.32 17.87 13.84
N ASP A 183 -0.12 18.21 13.38
CA ASP A 183 0.10 19.00 12.17
C ASP A 183 -0.37 18.27 10.91
N PHE A 184 -0.07 16.97 10.82
CA PHE A 184 -0.43 16.17 9.65
C PHE A 184 -1.93 15.83 9.62
N GLU A 185 -2.56 15.59 10.77
CA GLU A 185 -4.02 15.47 10.88
C GLU A 185 -4.70 16.78 10.44
N SER A 186 -4.21 17.93 10.94
CA SER A 186 -4.74 19.25 10.55
C SER A 186 -4.58 19.53 9.05
N PHE A 187 -3.43 19.16 8.48
CA PHE A 187 -3.17 19.24 7.04
C PHE A 187 -4.23 18.44 6.27
N LEU A 188 -4.44 17.16 6.60
CA LEU A 188 -5.42 16.31 5.91
C LEU A 188 -6.85 16.87 6.04
N ASP A 189 -7.25 17.36 7.21
CA ASP A 189 -8.57 17.95 7.45
C ASP A 189 -8.79 19.25 6.66
N ALA A 190 -7.76 20.08 6.52
CA ALA A 190 -7.81 21.26 5.67
C ALA A 190 -7.98 20.87 4.20
N ARG A 191 -7.17 19.91 3.71
CA ARG A 191 -7.23 19.42 2.33
C ARG A 191 -8.56 18.73 2.03
N ALA A 192 -9.14 18.01 2.97
CA ALA A 192 -10.45 17.35 2.82
C ALA A 192 -11.58 18.34 2.48
N GLN A 193 -11.45 19.59 2.90
CA GLN A 193 -12.43 20.64 2.61
C GLN A 193 -12.18 21.29 1.23
N GLU A 194 -10.92 21.36 0.81
CA GLU A 194 -10.47 22.13 -0.36
C GLU A 194 -10.41 21.31 -1.64
N VAL A 195 -10.11 20.02 -1.51
CA VAL A 195 -10.05 19.07 -2.63
C VAL A 195 -11.47 18.67 -3.03
N VAL A 196 -11.77 18.74 -4.32
CA VAL A 196 -13.04 18.28 -4.91
C VAL A 196 -13.21 16.77 -4.71
N GLY A 197 -14.45 16.27 -4.72
CA GLY A 197 -14.69 14.82 -4.69
C GLY A 197 -14.02 14.12 -5.87
N ASN A 198 -13.28 13.04 -5.64
CA ASN A 198 -12.34 12.37 -6.57
C ASN A 198 -11.07 13.13 -6.95
N GLY A 199 -10.82 14.31 -6.39
CA GLY A 199 -9.53 14.97 -6.53
C GLY A 199 -8.40 14.15 -5.92
N LEU A 200 -7.18 14.35 -6.41
CA LEU A 200 -5.99 13.61 -5.98
C LEU A 200 -5.03 14.48 -5.19
N MET A 201 -4.26 13.83 -4.31
CA MET A 201 -3.16 14.43 -3.59
C MET A 201 -1.96 13.49 -3.61
N ALA A 202 -0.85 13.96 -4.18
CA ALA A 202 0.42 13.26 -4.26
C ALA A 202 1.41 13.88 -3.26
N LEU A 203 1.83 13.10 -2.28
CA LEU A 203 2.70 13.53 -1.19
C LEU A 203 4.02 12.76 -1.25
N GLN A 204 5.14 13.45 -1.09
CA GLN A 204 6.46 12.87 -0.90
C GLN A 204 7.01 13.33 0.45
N ILE A 205 7.05 12.41 1.41
CA ILE A 205 7.37 12.70 2.81
C ILE A 205 8.70 12.06 3.15
N SER A 206 9.62 12.85 3.69
CA SER A 206 10.88 12.36 4.25
C SER A 206 10.61 11.61 5.56
N THR A 207 10.90 10.32 5.61
CA THR A 207 10.55 9.42 6.73
C THR A 207 11.75 8.59 7.18
N THR A 208 11.66 8.00 8.37
CA THR A 208 12.58 6.97 8.84
C THR A 208 11.94 5.58 8.77
N PRO A 209 12.71 4.50 8.53
CA PRO A 209 12.22 3.14 8.70
C PRO A 209 11.69 2.88 10.12
N ASP A 210 10.75 1.93 10.25
CA ASP A 210 10.12 1.59 11.54
C ASP A 210 11.07 0.93 12.54
N HIS A 211 12.16 0.33 12.05
CA HIS A 211 13.14 -0.38 12.86
C HIS A 211 14.56 0.04 12.44
N MET A 212 15.32 0.57 13.40
CA MET A 212 16.75 0.78 13.25
C MET A 212 17.46 -0.57 13.45
N THR A 213 17.69 -1.35 12.38
CA THR A 213 18.56 -2.54 12.44
C THR A 213 19.99 -2.12 12.69
N VAL A 214 20.62 -2.38 13.83
CA VAL A 214 21.97 -1.83 14.10
C VAL A 214 23.03 -2.51 13.21
N GLU A 215 23.19 -2.08 11.97
CA GLU A 215 24.40 -2.35 11.19
C GLU A 215 25.44 -1.29 11.52
N SER A 216 26.72 -1.67 11.51
CA SER A 216 27.82 -0.78 11.92
C SER A 216 28.03 0.44 11.02
N SER A 217 27.40 0.49 9.86
CA SER A 217 27.49 1.56 8.86
C SER A 217 26.30 2.52 8.85
N ASP A 218 25.27 2.29 9.67
CA ASP A 218 24.04 3.08 9.64
C ASP A 218 24.20 4.43 10.33
N ILE A 219 23.66 5.47 9.68
CA ILE A 219 23.65 6.85 10.15
C ILE A 219 22.20 7.29 10.35
N ASP A 220 21.92 7.83 11.54
CA ASP A 220 20.66 8.51 11.83
C ASP A 220 20.49 9.70 10.87
N PRO A 221 19.36 9.85 10.16
CA PRO A 221 19.15 10.96 9.24
C PRO A 221 19.30 12.35 9.87
N ASN A 222 19.08 12.46 11.17
CA ASN A 222 19.22 13.69 11.92
C ASN A 222 20.66 13.99 12.35
N ARG A 223 21.64 13.15 11.96
CA ARG A 223 23.06 13.31 12.30
C ARG A 223 23.62 14.65 11.82
N ALA A 224 23.17 15.15 10.67
CA ALA A 224 23.58 16.45 10.17
C ALA A 224 23.17 17.59 11.13
N PHE A 225 21.95 17.56 11.66
CA PHE A 225 21.47 18.54 12.65
C PHE A 225 22.24 18.45 13.96
N GLU A 226 22.65 17.24 14.37
CA GLU A 226 23.51 17.07 15.54
C GLU A 226 24.88 17.72 15.34
N LEU A 227 25.50 17.56 14.17
CA LEU A 227 26.78 18.19 13.86
C LEU A 227 26.67 19.73 13.83
N ILE A 228 25.58 20.27 13.29
CA ILE A 228 25.29 21.72 13.32
C ILE A 228 25.11 22.21 14.76
N GLY A 229 24.30 21.52 15.56
CA GLY A 229 24.09 21.84 16.98
C GLY A 229 25.39 21.78 17.78
N SER A 230 26.22 20.78 17.51
CA SER A 230 27.55 20.65 18.10
C SER A 230 28.44 21.83 17.71
N SER A 231 28.38 22.31 16.45
CA SER A 231 29.15 23.49 16.01
C SER A 231 28.70 24.77 16.71
N LEU A 232 27.40 24.96 16.92
CA LEU A 232 26.86 26.05 17.76
C LEU A 232 27.39 25.94 19.21
N MET A 233 27.44 24.75 19.78
CA MET A 233 28.02 24.54 21.12
C MET A 233 29.51 24.87 21.19
N ASP A 234 30.27 24.63 20.12
CA ASP A 234 31.69 25.03 20.07
C ASP A 234 31.86 26.55 19.99
N MET A 235 30.98 27.23 19.25
CA MET A 235 30.91 28.70 19.24
C MET A 235 30.53 29.24 20.63
N ALA A 236 29.64 28.57 21.36
CA ALA A 236 29.27 28.94 22.72
C ALA A 236 30.46 28.80 23.70
N LYS A 237 31.18 27.67 23.63
CA LYS A 237 32.41 27.44 24.41
C LYS A 237 33.51 28.46 24.09
N ALA A 238 33.59 28.91 22.84
CA ALA A 238 34.51 29.96 22.41
C ALA A 238 34.06 31.38 22.81
N GLY A 239 32.87 31.53 23.41
CA GLY A 239 32.31 32.82 23.82
C GLY A 239 31.79 33.69 22.67
N ILE A 240 31.61 33.11 21.47
CA ILE A 240 31.11 33.81 20.28
C ILE A 240 29.60 34.03 20.39
N ILE A 241 28.89 33.03 20.95
CA ILE A 241 27.47 33.08 21.26
C ILE A 241 27.24 32.62 22.70
N SER A 242 26.05 32.90 23.26
CA SER A 242 25.67 32.39 24.59
C SER A 242 25.09 30.98 24.49
N GLU A 243 25.45 30.08 25.41
CA GLU A 243 24.85 28.73 25.53
C GLU A 243 23.32 28.81 25.69
N ASP A 244 22.80 29.79 26.44
CA ASP A 244 21.35 30.03 26.59
C ASP A 244 20.62 30.23 25.24
N LYS A 245 21.30 30.81 24.24
CA LYS A 245 20.72 30.97 22.88
C LYS A 245 20.65 29.64 22.14
N VAL A 246 21.63 28.76 22.36
CA VAL A 246 21.60 27.39 21.81
C VAL A 246 20.50 26.58 22.47
N ASP A 247 20.41 26.64 23.81
CA ASP A 247 19.38 25.94 24.60
C ASP A 247 17.94 26.35 24.23
N SER A 248 17.74 27.57 23.72
CA SER A 248 16.42 28.07 23.30
C SER A 248 16.15 27.87 21.80
N PHE A 249 17.07 27.28 21.03
CA PHE A 249 16.93 27.09 19.58
C PHE A 249 16.64 25.63 19.26
N ASN A 250 15.53 25.36 18.59
CA ASN A 250 15.17 24.02 18.13
C ASN A 250 14.64 24.11 16.70
N LEU A 251 15.05 23.17 15.85
CA LEU A 251 14.57 23.09 14.47
C LEU A 251 13.15 22.51 14.46
N PRO A 252 12.17 23.16 13.80
CA PRO A 252 10.81 22.64 13.67
C PRO A 252 10.74 21.61 12.52
N ILE A 253 11.59 20.58 12.58
CA ILE A 253 11.68 19.52 11.57
C ILE A 253 11.65 18.18 12.28
N ILE A 254 10.96 17.20 11.72
CA ILE A 254 11.07 15.80 12.14
C ILE A 254 10.97 14.88 10.92
N TYR A 255 11.75 13.81 10.92
CA TYR A 255 11.54 12.67 10.04
C TYR A 255 10.71 11.62 10.77
N PRO A 256 9.38 11.56 10.54
CA PRO A 256 8.52 10.61 11.25
C PRO A 256 8.78 9.17 10.78
N PRO A 257 8.51 8.16 11.62
CA PRO A 257 8.52 6.78 11.19
C PRO A 257 7.41 6.52 10.16
N ILE A 258 7.68 5.66 9.16
CA ILE A 258 6.72 5.29 8.10
C ILE A 258 5.39 4.81 8.71
N LYS A 259 5.45 3.98 9.75
CA LYS A 259 4.27 3.50 10.48
C LYS A 259 3.45 4.65 11.07
N GLY A 260 4.09 5.67 11.61
CA GLY A 260 3.40 6.84 12.15
C GLY A 260 2.62 7.59 11.08
N VAL A 261 3.23 7.83 9.92
CA VAL A 261 2.55 8.45 8.77
C VAL A 261 1.38 7.58 8.29
N LYS A 262 1.63 6.28 8.13
CA LYS A 262 0.63 5.32 7.66
C LYS A 262 -0.60 5.26 8.57
N GLU A 263 -0.40 5.20 9.89
CA GLU A 263 -1.50 5.17 10.86
C GLU A 263 -2.39 6.42 10.78
N ILE A 264 -1.82 7.61 10.56
CA ILE A 264 -2.58 8.86 10.43
C ILE A 264 -3.42 8.84 9.15
N VAL A 265 -2.81 8.44 8.03
CA VAL A 265 -3.51 8.39 6.74
C VAL A 265 -4.62 7.34 6.75
N GLU A 266 -4.38 6.15 7.31
CA GLU A 266 -5.37 5.06 7.36
C GLU A 266 -6.57 5.40 8.25
N ARG A 267 -6.37 6.19 9.31
CA ARG A 267 -7.46 6.67 10.18
C ARG A 267 -8.26 7.80 9.53
N ASN A 268 -7.75 8.45 8.49
CA ASN A 268 -8.44 9.56 7.86
C ASN A 268 -9.66 9.06 7.06
N GLU A 269 -10.85 9.55 7.42
CA GLU A 269 -12.09 9.12 6.77
C GLU A 269 -12.34 9.81 5.43
N PHE A 270 -11.65 10.92 5.14
CA PHE A 270 -11.91 11.76 3.97
C PHE A 270 -11.20 11.32 2.70
N PHE A 271 -10.06 10.65 2.83
CA PHE A 271 -9.24 10.19 1.71
C PHE A 271 -9.14 8.67 1.65
N SER A 272 -9.07 8.10 0.44
CA SER A 272 -8.63 6.72 0.21
C SER A 272 -7.16 6.71 -0.20
N ILE A 273 -6.44 5.67 0.21
CA ILE A 273 -5.06 5.42 -0.23
C ILE A 273 -5.13 4.69 -1.56
N GLU A 274 -4.64 5.33 -2.62
CA GLU A 274 -4.50 4.71 -3.93
C GLU A 274 -3.15 3.99 -4.04
N THR A 275 -2.10 4.58 -3.46
CA THR A 275 -0.74 4.03 -3.44
C THR A 275 0.02 4.59 -2.23
N MET A 276 0.85 3.76 -1.61
CA MET A 276 1.76 4.18 -0.54
C MET A 276 3.02 3.33 -0.61
N GLU A 277 4.13 3.94 -1.01
CA GLU A 277 5.38 3.25 -1.32
C GLU A 277 6.58 4.00 -0.75
N ALA A 278 7.47 3.27 -0.07
CA ALA A 278 8.73 3.81 0.39
C ALA A 278 9.76 3.70 -0.73
N LEU A 279 10.33 4.85 -1.10
CA LEU A 279 11.37 4.96 -2.12
C LEU A 279 12.73 5.15 -1.43
N ASN A 280 13.77 4.60 -2.06
CA ASN A 280 15.13 4.64 -1.54
C ASN A 280 15.66 6.08 -1.55
N PHE A 281 16.34 6.49 -0.48
CA PHE A 281 16.80 7.87 -0.32
C PHE A 281 17.94 8.21 -1.31
N GLU A 282 18.82 7.26 -1.57
CA GLU A 282 19.95 7.38 -2.50
C GLU A 282 19.54 7.62 -3.95
N ASP A 283 18.29 7.30 -4.32
CA ASP A 283 17.77 7.59 -5.66
C ASP A 283 17.53 9.10 -5.87
N PHE A 284 17.42 9.88 -4.79
CA PHE A 284 17.10 11.31 -4.83
C PHE A 284 18.27 12.22 -4.45
N TYR A 285 19.27 11.69 -3.73
CA TYR A 285 20.35 12.49 -3.17
C TYR A 285 21.73 11.90 -3.46
N ALA A 286 22.65 12.78 -3.84
CA ALA A 286 24.06 12.47 -3.96
C ALA A 286 24.88 13.53 -3.22
N PHE A 287 25.91 13.09 -2.49
CA PHE A 287 26.82 13.98 -1.75
C PHE A 287 28.27 13.78 -2.21
N PRO A 288 28.66 14.33 -3.38
CA PRO A 288 29.97 14.07 -3.95
C PRO A 288 31.15 14.56 -3.09
N ASN A 289 30.92 15.55 -2.22
CA ASN A 289 31.91 16.08 -1.30
C ASN A 289 31.23 16.84 -0.13
N ALA A 290 32.03 17.15 0.89
CA ALA A 290 31.60 17.88 2.08
C ALA A 290 30.98 19.25 1.77
N ASN A 291 31.51 20.00 0.81
CA ASN A 291 31.00 21.33 0.48
C ASN A 291 29.58 21.28 -0.08
N ILE A 292 29.27 20.30 -0.93
CA ILE A 292 27.92 20.09 -1.47
C ILE A 292 26.98 19.69 -0.33
N PHE A 293 27.38 18.74 0.52
CA PHE A 293 26.59 18.30 1.67
C PHE A 293 26.26 19.49 2.59
N VAL A 294 27.27 20.27 2.99
CA VAL A 294 27.12 21.44 3.85
C VAL A 294 26.22 22.49 3.21
N SER A 295 26.37 22.74 1.90
CA SER A 295 25.56 23.74 1.17
C SER A 295 24.08 23.38 1.18
N ILE A 296 23.73 22.09 1.06
CA ILE A 296 22.34 21.62 1.13
C ILE A 296 21.74 21.95 2.50
N TYR A 297 22.41 21.56 3.58
CA TYR A 297 21.90 21.84 4.93
C TYR A 297 21.93 23.33 5.27
N ARG A 298 22.92 24.09 4.79
CA ARG A 298 22.97 25.55 4.91
C ARG A 298 21.72 26.18 4.31
N ALA A 299 21.37 25.82 3.07
CA ALA A 299 20.16 26.31 2.41
C ALA A 299 18.87 25.98 3.18
N VAL A 300 18.85 24.90 3.99
CA VAL A 300 17.68 24.48 4.78
C VAL A 300 17.55 25.27 6.09
N VAL A 301 18.64 25.50 6.81
CA VAL A 301 18.56 26.00 8.21
C VAL A 301 19.15 27.40 8.43
N GLU A 302 19.90 27.96 7.47
CA GLU A 302 20.61 29.23 7.66
C GLU A 302 19.68 30.37 8.06
N ASP A 303 18.56 30.56 7.37
CA ASP A 303 17.60 31.64 7.67
C ASP A 303 17.06 31.56 9.11
N LEU A 304 16.74 30.35 9.58
CA LEU A 304 16.27 30.12 10.96
C LEU A 304 17.36 30.45 11.99
N ILE A 305 18.59 30.08 11.70
CA ILE A 305 19.74 30.34 12.56
C ILE A 305 20.05 31.83 12.60
N GLU A 306 20.12 32.52 11.45
CA GLU A 306 20.39 33.95 11.40
C GLU A 306 19.31 34.76 12.12
N LYS A 307 18.04 34.35 11.98
CA LYS A 307 16.91 34.99 12.66
C LYS A 307 17.00 34.85 14.19
N HIS A 308 17.46 33.71 14.70
CA HIS A 308 17.52 33.44 16.14
C HIS A 308 18.79 34.00 16.80
N PHE A 309 19.95 33.80 16.17
CA PHE A 309 21.24 34.16 16.75
C PHE A 309 21.66 35.59 16.40
N GLY A 310 21.18 36.13 15.28
CA GLY A 310 21.60 37.40 14.67
C GLY A 310 22.54 37.17 13.48
N GLY A 311 22.53 38.09 12.51
CA GLY A 311 23.37 38.01 11.31
C GLY A 311 24.87 38.12 11.64
N ALA A 312 25.69 37.38 10.88
CA ALA A 312 27.16 37.23 10.98
C ALA A 312 27.71 36.01 11.75
N ILE A 313 26.89 35.01 12.09
CA ILE A 313 27.42 33.71 12.57
C ILE A 313 27.41 32.61 11.50
N GLY A 314 26.72 32.81 10.37
CA GLY A 314 26.51 31.79 9.34
C GLY A 314 27.82 31.21 8.82
N ASP A 315 28.73 32.06 8.32
CA ASP A 315 29.99 31.58 7.74
C ASP A 315 30.85 30.80 8.73
N ASP A 316 31.09 31.32 9.95
CA ASP A 316 31.87 30.60 10.98
C ASP A 316 31.17 29.29 11.40
N LEU A 317 29.84 29.28 11.53
CA LEU A 317 29.09 28.07 11.85
C LEU A 317 29.27 26.99 10.78
N PHE A 318 29.08 27.35 9.51
CA PHE A 318 29.14 26.41 8.40
C PHE A 318 30.58 25.98 8.07
N ASP A 319 31.58 26.82 8.35
CA ASP A 319 32.99 26.40 8.31
C ASP A 319 33.29 25.32 9.36
N ARG A 320 32.81 25.50 10.61
CA ARG A 320 32.94 24.48 11.67
C ARG A 320 32.19 23.20 11.34
N PHE A 321 30.98 23.33 10.81
CA PHE A 321 30.21 22.17 10.34
C PHE A 321 30.94 21.43 9.22
N THR A 322 31.56 22.14 8.28
CA THR A 322 32.37 21.54 7.22
C THR A 322 33.52 20.72 7.78
N GLN A 323 34.25 21.23 8.79
CA GLN A 323 35.33 20.46 9.43
C GLN A 323 34.81 19.16 10.06
N LYS A 324 33.67 19.20 10.75
CA LYS A 324 33.07 17.99 11.34
C LYS A 324 32.63 16.96 10.31
N VAL A 325 32.14 17.41 9.15
CA VAL A 325 31.79 16.51 8.04
C VAL A 325 33.05 15.87 7.45
N VAL A 326 34.16 16.60 7.35
CA VAL A 326 35.44 16.06 6.90
C VAL A 326 36.01 15.02 7.87
N GLU A 327 35.81 15.22 9.18
CA GLU A 327 36.20 14.28 10.23
C GLU A 327 35.29 13.03 10.31
N PHE A 328 34.12 13.06 9.67
CA PHE A 328 33.13 11.96 9.64
C PHE A 328 32.66 11.67 8.20
N PRO A 329 33.55 11.19 7.31
CA PRO A 329 33.29 11.08 5.87
C PRO A 329 32.18 10.09 5.52
N GLU A 330 31.82 9.17 6.41
CA GLU A 330 30.73 8.20 6.21
C GLU A 330 29.37 8.88 5.98
N ILE A 331 29.20 10.12 6.48
CA ILE A 331 27.99 10.93 6.27
C ILE A 331 27.82 11.43 4.82
N LEU A 332 28.82 11.24 3.96
CA LEU A 332 28.73 11.59 2.54
C LEU A 332 28.17 10.44 1.69
N ASN A 333 28.02 9.24 2.25
CA ASN A 333 27.39 8.14 1.53
C ASN A 333 25.88 8.12 1.81
N PRO A 334 25.01 8.46 0.84
CA PRO A 334 23.57 8.48 1.05
C PRO A 334 23.00 7.10 1.45
N ASN A 335 23.63 6.00 1.02
CA ASN A 335 23.22 4.64 1.40
C ASN A 335 23.37 4.36 2.90
N ASN A 336 24.19 5.15 3.61
CA ASN A 336 24.35 5.00 5.06
C ASN A 336 23.19 5.66 5.82
N PHE A 337 22.37 6.52 5.18
CA PHE A 337 21.26 7.17 5.85
C PHE A 337 20.06 6.25 5.96
N LYS A 338 19.57 6.05 7.19
CA LYS A 338 18.30 5.35 7.42
C LYS A 338 17.09 6.23 7.17
N MET A 339 16.93 6.60 5.92
CA MET A 339 15.89 7.50 5.45
C MET A 339 15.18 6.88 4.25
N ALA A 340 13.90 7.18 4.11
CA ALA A 340 13.13 6.84 2.93
C ALA A 340 12.29 8.03 2.51
N MET A 341 12.06 8.15 1.21
CA MET A 341 11.05 9.06 0.68
C MET A 341 9.74 8.28 0.53
N LEU A 342 8.78 8.52 1.42
CA LEU A 342 7.47 7.88 1.36
C LEU A 342 6.59 8.63 0.35
N PHE A 343 6.29 8.00 -0.77
CA PHE A 343 5.30 8.47 -1.74
C PHE A 343 3.90 8.00 -1.33
N VAL A 344 2.96 8.94 -1.17
CA VAL A 344 1.58 8.66 -0.82
C VAL A 344 0.65 9.31 -1.85
N LEU A 345 -0.17 8.50 -2.50
CA LEU A 345 -1.23 8.97 -3.39
C LEU A 345 -2.59 8.79 -2.71
N LEU A 346 -3.27 9.91 -2.50
CA LEU A 346 -4.57 9.96 -1.85
C LEU A 346 -5.65 10.43 -2.82
N LYS A 347 -6.85 9.88 -2.69
CA LYS A 347 -8.03 10.30 -3.45
C LYS A 347 -9.14 10.75 -2.53
N ARG A 348 -9.73 11.91 -2.81
CA ARG A 348 -10.82 12.45 -2.00
C ARG A 348 -12.09 11.62 -2.18
N LYS A 349 -12.60 11.04 -1.10
CA LYS A 349 -13.89 10.32 -1.12
C LYS A 349 -15.04 11.28 -1.40
N ILE A 350 -16.03 10.83 -2.18
CA ILE A 350 -17.25 11.59 -2.46
C ILE A 350 -18.14 11.53 -1.22
N ASP A 351 -18.53 12.69 -0.71
CA ASP A 351 -19.53 12.76 0.37
C ASP A 351 -20.93 12.49 -0.20
N VAL A 352 -21.49 11.31 0.09
CA VAL A 352 -22.79 10.85 -0.43
C VAL A 352 -23.95 11.51 0.33
N THR A 353 -23.68 12.31 1.38
CA THR A 353 -24.71 12.87 2.26
C THR A 353 -25.13 14.30 1.92
N SER A 354 -24.48 14.99 0.98
CA SER A 354 -24.86 16.35 0.63
C SER A 354 -26.15 16.39 -0.20
N THR A 355 -27.12 17.20 0.24
CA THR A 355 -28.41 17.47 -0.44
C THR A 355 -28.25 17.80 -1.93
N GLU A 356 -27.10 18.36 -2.31
CA GLU A 356 -26.72 18.71 -3.67
C GLU A 356 -26.48 17.48 -4.56
N ALA A 357 -25.88 16.40 -4.02
CA ALA A 357 -25.67 15.15 -4.76
C ALA A 357 -27.00 14.43 -5.05
N ILE A 358 -27.93 14.46 -4.10
CA ILE A 358 -29.30 13.93 -4.26
C ILE A 358 -30.04 14.74 -5.32
N LEU A 359 -29.94 16.08 -5.29
CA LEU A 359 -30.60 16.97 -6.24
C LEU A 359 -30.01 16.87 -7.65
N ALA A 360 -28.69 16.73 -7.79
CA ALA A 360 -28.01 16.54 -9.07
C ALA A 360 -28.42 15.22 -9.72
N ARG A 361 -28.49 14.14 -8.92
CA ARG A 361 -28.96 12.83 -9.39
C ARG A 361 -30.43 12.88 -9.84
N ALA A 362 -31.28 13.58 -9.09
CA ALA A 362 -32.68 13.77 -9.45
C ALA A 362 -32.85 14.56 -10.77
N LYS A 363 -32.08 15.65 -10.95
CA LYS A 363 -32.11 16.46 -12.17
C LYS A 363 -31.60 15.72 -13.41
N ALA A 364 -30.44 15.07 -13.31
CA ALA A 364 -29.89 14.29 -14.41
C ALA A 364 -30.84 13.15 -14.82
N THR A 365 -31.55 12.56 -13.86
CA THR A 365 -32.57 11.54 -14.13
C THR A 365 -33.76 12.14 -14.91
N ALA A 366 -34.24 13.32 -14.52
CA ALA A 366 -35.36 13.99 -15.19
C ALA A 366 -35.01 14.43 -16.63
N GLU A 367 -33.84 15.01 -16.84
CA GLU A 367 -33.35 15.42 -18.16
C GLU A 367 -33.10 14.22 -19.08
N GLY A 368 -32.53 13.13 -18.52
CA GLY A 368 -32.37 11.86 -19.23
C GLY A 368 -33.70 11.26 -19.69
N LEU A 369 -34.73 11.28 -18.83
CA LEU A 369 -36.07 10.81 -19.18
C LEU A 369 -36.74 11.67 -20.27
N ALA A 370 -36.57 12.99 -20.22
CA ALA A 370 -37.10 13.89 -21.24
C ALA A 370 -36.45 13.64 -22.62
N LEU A 371 -35.13 13.45 -22.65
CA LEU A 371 -34.38 13.14 -23.88
C LEU A 371 -34.80 11.78 -24.45
N VAL A 372 -34.88 10.74 -23.61
CA VAL A 372 -35.35 9.41 -24.02
C VAL A 372 -36.78 9.46 -24.55
N SER A 373 -37.67 10.24 -23.91
CA SER A 373 -39.04 10.43 -24.39
C SER A 373 -39.13 11.13 -25.75
N HIS A 374 -38.19 12.02 -26.08
CA HIS A 374 -38.13 12.65 -27.39
C HIS A 374 -37.62 11.67 -28.45
N THR A 375 -36.51 10.98 -28.17
CA THR A 375 -35.89 10.02 -29.10
C THR A 375 -36.77 8.79 -29.37
N LEU A 376 -37.61 8.38 -28.41
CA LEU A 376 -38.61 7.32 -28.58
C LEU A 376 -39.71 7.66 -29.59
N LYS A 377 -39.92 8.94 -29.93
CA LYS A 377 -40.93 9.39 -30.90
C LYS A 377 -40.40 9.47 -32.33
N GLU A 378 -39.10 9.29 -32.53
CA GLU A 378 -38.46 9.27 -33.85
C GLU A 378 -38.47 7.85 -34.44
N ASP A 379 -38.38 7.74 -35.77
CA ASP A 379 -38.51 6.47 -36.49
C ASP A 379 -37.35 5.51 -36.14
N GLY A 380 -37.65 4.28 -35.73
CA GLY A 380 -36.69 3.33 -35.15
C GLY A 380 -36.36 3.53 -33.67
N GLY A 381 -36.96 4.53 -33.00
CA GLY A 381 -36.74 4.84 -31.59
C GLY A 381 -37.22 3.75 -30.63
N LEU A 382 -38.32 3.06 -30.96
CA LEU A 382 -38.86 1.95 -30.17
C LEU A 382 -37.99 0.68 -30.28
N GLU A 383 -37.48 0.37 -31.47
CA GLU A 383 -36.53 -0.73 -31.67
C GLU A 383 -35.19 -0.46 -30.99
N ALA A 384 -34.66 0.78 -31.11
CA ALA A 384 -33.43 1.19 -30.43
C ALA A 384 -33.58 1.18 -28.91
N ALA A 385 -34.74 1.58 -28.36
CA ALA A 385 -35.02 1.47 -26.94
C ALA A 385 -35.17 0.02 -26.47
N SER A 386 -35.77 -0.85 -27.27
CA SER A 386 -35.88 -2.29 -26.97
C SER A 386 -34.51 -2.97 -26.93
N LEU A 387 -33.61 -2.63 -27.87
CA LEU A 387 -32.21 -3.07 -27.88
C LEU A 387 -31.44 -2.55 -26.65
N ARG A 388 -31.65 -1.28 -26.28
CA ARG A 388 -30.99 -0.65 -25.14
C ARG A 388 -31.52 -1.15 -23.79
N ILE A 389 -32.80 -1.53 -23.71
CA ILE A 389 -33.37 -2.25 -22.58
C ILE A 389 -32.75 -3.65 -22.49
N GLY A 390 -32.57 -4.35 -23.62
CA GLY A 390 -31.83 -5.61 -23.68
C GLY A 390 -30.38 -5.48 -23.17
N GLU A 391 -29.66 -4.46 -23.62
CA GLU A 391 -28.31 -4.13 -23.13
C GLU A 391 -28.30 -3.74 -21.65
N GLN A 392 -29.29 -2.98 -21.18
CA GLN A 392 -29.43 -2.61 -19.77
C GLN A 392 -29.79 -3.81 -18.90
N TYR A 393 -30.54 -4.80 -19.39
CA TYR A 393 -30.73 -6.06 -18.69
C TYR A 393 -29.40 -6.79 -18.55
N ILE A 394 -28.62 -6.93 -19.63
CA ILE A 394 -27.28 -7.55 -19.60
C ILE A 394 -26.34 -6.79 -18.64
N LYS A 395 -26.38 -5.45 -18.63
CA LYS A 395 -25.58 -4.61 -17.72
C LYS A 395 -26.09 -4.62 -16.28
N ALA A 396 -27.39 -4.72 -16.05
CA ALA A 396 -27.99 -4.81 -14.72
C ALA A 396 -27.67 -6.17 -14.09
N PHE A 397 -27.74 -7.26 -14.85
CA PHE A 397 -27.22 -8.57 -14.45
C PHE A 397 -25.71 -8.52 -14.19
N GLY A 398 -24.94 -7.82 -15.01
CA GLY A 398 -23.49 -7.61 -14.80
C GLY A 398 -23.13 -6.71 -13.60
N ASN A 399 -24.00 -5.80 -13.19
CA ASN A 399 -23.80 -4.89 -12.05
C ASN A 399 -24.29 -5.48 -10.72
N ILE A 400 -25.33 -6.34 -10.75
CA ILE A 400 -25.70 -7.18 -9.61
C ILE A 400 -24.50 -8.03 -9.19
N ALA A 401 -23.72 -8.55 -10.15
CA ALA A 401 -22.50 -9.31 -9.87
C ALA A 401 -21.32 -8.53 -9.26
N LYS A 402 -21.39 -7.19 -9.10
CA LYS A 402 -20.25 -6.34 -8.70
C LYS A 402 -20.40 -5.54 -7.40
N LYS A 403 -21.62 -5.40 -6.86
CA LYS A 403 -21.80 -5.02 -5.44
C LYS A 403 -21.71 -6.30 -4.62
N ASP A 404 -21.22 -6.22 -3.38
CA ASP A 404 -21.15 -7.36 -2.46
C ASP A 404 -22.54 -8.00 -2.29
N THR A 405 -22.75 -8.97 -3.17
CA THR A 405 -23.88 -9.88 -3.38
C THR A 405 -23.26 -11.26 -3.36
N THR A 406 -22.26 -11.46 -2.48
CA THR A 406 -21.75 -12.79 -2.20
C THR A 406 -22.97 -13.62 -1.82
N LEU A 407 -23.41 -14.46 -2.75
CA LEU A 407 -24.59 -15.28 -2.57
C LEU A 407 -24.17 -16.36 -1.59
N TRP A 408 -24.51 -16.14 -0.33
CA TRP A 408 -24.18 -17.05 0.75
C TRP A 408 -25.08 -18.28 0.62
N THR A 409 -24.45 -19.43 0.40
CA THR A 409 -25.12 -20.71 0.47
C THR A 409 -25.21 -21.10 1.94
N THR A 410 -26.43 -21.20 2.46
CA THR A 410 -26.68 -21.69 3.81
C THR A 410 -26.66 -23.22 3.80
N ALA A 411 -25.84 -23.84 4.65
CA ALA A 411 -25.68 -25.28 4.71
C ALA A 411 -25.45 -25.77 6.15
N PRO A 412 -25.98 -26.95 6.53
CA PRO A 412 -25.74 -27.53 7.84
C PRO A 412 -24.35 -28.18 7.93
N LEU A 413 -23.79 -28.20 9.14
CA LEU A 413 -22.62 -28.99 9.46
C LEU A 413 -23.02 -30.46 9.65
N SER A 414 -22.33 -31.36 8.95
CA SER A 414 -22.50 -32.81 9.15
C SER A 414 -21.61 -33.35 10.26
N GLU A 415 -20.48 -32.70 10.53
CA GLU A 415 -19.49 -33.12 11.53
C GLU A 415 -18.59 -31.97 11.99
N VAL A 416 -18.30 -31.92 13.29
CA VAL A 416 -17.26 -31.07 13.89
C VAL A 416 -16.52 -31.91 14.93
N GLU A 417 -15.24 -32.17 14.71
CA GLU A 417 -14.44 -32.99 15.62
C GLU A 417 -13.00 -32.50 15.76
N PRO A 418 -12.32 -32.76 16.90
CA PRO A 418 -10.90 -32.42 17.05
C PRO A 418 -10.03 -33.20 16.05
N ALA A 419 -9.23 -32.49 15.26
CA ALA A 419 -8.25 -33.06 14.33
C ALA A 419 -6.85 -33.14 14.94
N ALA A 420 -6.49 -32.12 15.72
CA ALA A 420 -5.26 -32.01 16.49
C ALA A 420 -5.45 -30.93 17.58
N GLU A 421 -4.47 -30.72 18.45
CA GLU A 421 -4.54 -29.66 19.45
C GLU A 421 -4.74 -28.28 18.77
N SER A 422 -5.85 -27.61 19.12
CA SER A 422 -6.31 -26.34 18.51
C SER A 422 -6.73 -26.41 17.02
N LEU A 423 -6.86 -27.60 16.44
CA LEU A 423 -7.31 -27.82 15.05
C LEU A 423 -8.52 -28.75 15.01
N PHE A 424 -9.52 -28.41 14.21
CA PHE A 424 -10.78 -29.15 14.12
C PHE A 424 -11.10 -29.50 12.67
N HIS A 425 -11.62 -30.70 12.45
CA HIS A 425 -12.30 -31.07 11.23
C HIS A 425 -13.71 -30.49 11.27
N VAL A 426 -14.06 -29.75 10.23
CA VAL A 426 -15.40 -29.20 10.03
C VAL A 426 -15.89 -29.67 8.68
N THR A 427 -16.96 -30.44 8.67
CA THR A 427 -17.59 -30.96 7.46
C THR A 427 -18.93 -30.30 7.26
N VAL A 428 -19.12 -29.72 6.08
CA VAL A 428 -20.36 -29.05 5.65
C VAL A 428 -21.08 -29.97 4.67
N ASP A 429 -22.36 -30.21 4.90
CA ASP A 429 -23.24 -30.94 3.99
C ASP A 429 -23.78 -30.02 2.91
N LEU A 430 -23.43 -30.30 1.67
CA LEU A 430 -23.85 -29.57 0.47
C LEU A 430 -24.78 -30.42 -0.42
N SER A 431 -25.48 -31.42 0.15
CA SER A 431 -26.45 -32.24 -0.58
C SER A 431 -27.55 -31.39 -1.24
N ASP A 432 -27.95 -30.29 -0.59
CA ASP A 432 -28.92 -29.32 -1.11
C ASP A 432 -28.28 -28.20 -1.95
N SER A 433 -26.98 -28.28 -2.22
CA SER A 433 -26.20 -27.25 -2.91
C SER A 433 -25.06 -27.85 -3.75
N LEU A 434 -25.41 -28.87 -4.54
CA LEU A 434 -24.48 -29.62 -5.38
C LEU A 434 -23.72 -28.74 -6.37
N ASP A 435 -24.31 -27.64 -6.82
CA ASP A 435 -23.64 -26.68 -7.72
C ASP A 435 -22.43 -26.02 -7.03
N LEU A 436 -22.54 -25.69 -5.74
CA LEU A 436 -21.43 -25.15 -4.97
C LEU A 436 -20.33 -26.22 -4.81
N ALA A 437 -20.71 -27.45 -4.48
CA ALA A 437 -19.77 -28.56 -4.39
C ALA A 437 -19.04 -28.82 -5.72
N ALA A 438 -19.75 -28.76 -6.85
CA ALA A 438 -19.21 -28.93 -8.19
C ALA A 438 -18.29 -27.77 -8.64
N SER A 439 -18.45 -26.58 -8.05
CA SER A 439 -17.59 -25.41 -8.36
C SER A 439 -16.17 -25.55 -7.80
N HIS A 440 -15.95 -26.43 -6.83
CA HIS A 440 -14.61 -26.81 -6.39
C HIS A 440 -13.98 -27.76 -7.41
N THR A 441 -13.16 -27.21 -8.29
CA THR A 441 -12.60 -27.91 -9.45
C THR A 441 -11.10 -28.21 -9.28
N ARG A 442 -10.41 -27.49 -8.40
CA ARG A 442 -8.96 -27.61 -8.23
C ARG A 442 -8.56 -27.61 -6.76
N ALA A 443 -7.62 -28.46 -6.38
CA ALA A 443 -6.98 -28.41 -5.07
C ALA A 443 -6.31 -27.04 -4.85
N GLY A 444 -6.36 -26.54 -3.61
CA GLY A 444 -5.86 -25.20 -3.26
C GLY A 444 -6.92 -24.10 -3.23
N GLN A 445 -8.10 -24.35 -3.81
CA GLN A 445 -9.21 -23.41 -3.72
C GLN A 445 -9.71 -23.25 -2.28
N TYR A 446 -10.29 -22.09 -2.01
CA TYR A 446 -10.76 -21.69 -0.68
C TYR A 446 -12.08 -20.95 -0.81
N LEU A 447 -12.77 -20.74 0.31
CA LEU A 447 -13.97 -19.91 0.35
C LEU A 447 -14.05 -19.17 1.68
N GLN A 448 -15.01 -18.25 1.78
CA GLN A 448 -15.37 -17.64 3.03
C GLN A 448 -16.46 -18.47 3.73
N LEU A 449 -16.26 -18.75 5.00
CA LEU A 449 -17.22 -19.43 5.87
C LEU A 449 -17.57 -18.53 7.05
N ARG A 450 -18.86 -18.38 7.35
CA ARG A 450 -19.32 -17.65 8.54
C ARG A 450 -20.51 -18.34 9.19
N VAL A 451 -20.78 -17.95 10.43
CA VAL A 451 -22.04 -18.27 11.11
C VAL A 451 -23.05 -17.17 10.74
N PRO A 452 -24.35 -17.49 10.58
CA PRO A 452 -25.37 -16.47 10.42
C PRO A 452 -25.24 -15.35 11.47
N ASP A 453 -25.49 -14.11 11.06
CA ASP A 453 -25.39 -12.91 11.90
C ASP A 453 -23.97 -12.53 12.39
N VAL A 454 -22.92 -13.24 11.96
CA VAL A 454 -21.52 -12.84 12.18
C VAL A 454 -20.97 -12.16 10.93
N ASP A 455 -20.80 -10.83 10.98
CA ASP A 455 -20.41 -10.02 9.82
C ASP A 455 -19.05 -10.40 9.21
N LYS A 456 -18.11 -10.87 10.04
CA LYS A 456 -16.74 -11.15 9.60
C LYS A 456 -16.56 -12.64 9.26
N PRO A 457 -16.37 -13.05 7.99
CA PRO A 457 -16.12 -14.44 7.65
C PRO A 457 -14.68 -14.88 7.93
N SER A 458 -14.47 -16.21 7.97
CA SER A 458 -13.15 -16.84 7.93
C SER A 458 -12.85 -17.36 6.53
N PHE A 459 -11.66 -17.08 6.01
CA PHE A 459 -11.17 -17.67 4.76
C PHE A 459 -10.60 -19.06 5.04
N LEU A 460 -11.18 -20.09 4.44
CA LEU A 460 -10.82 -21.48 4.69
C LEU A 460 -10.55 -22.20 3.38
N ALA A 461 -9.37 -22.83 3.29
CA ALA A 461 -9.02 -23.70 2.18
C ALA A 461 -9.76 -25.03 2.28
N ILE A 462 -10.38 -25.45 1.17
CA ILE A 462 -11.16 -26.68 1.08
C ILE A 462 -10.20 -27.87 1.15
N ALA A 463 -10.38 -28.74 2.15
CA ALA A 463 -9.52 -29.89 2.42
C ALA A 463 -9.92 -31.12 1.60
N SER A 464 -11.21 -31.29 1.34
CA SER A 464 -11.74 -32.39 0.52
C SER A 464 -11.28 -32.22 -0.94
N PRO A 465 -10.86 -33.30 -1.63
CA PRO A 465 -10.56 -33.24 -3.07
C PRO A 465 -11.78 -32.85 -3.93
N PRO A 466 -11.60 -32.15 -5.06
CA PRO A 466 -12.69 -31.79 -5.99
C PRO A 466 -13.66 -32.92 -6.33
N LYS A 467 -13.12 -34.10 -6.68
CA LYS A 467 -13.93 -35.27 -7.04
C LYS A 467 -14.74 -35.81 -5.85
N LEU A 468 -14.15 -35.82 -4.66
CA LEU A 468 -14.83 -36.25 -3.44
C LEU A 468 -15.96 -35.28 -3.08
N ALA A 469 -15.67 -33.99 -3.12
CA ALA A 469 -16.61 -32.94 -2.80
C ALA A 469 -17.83 -32.99 -3.71
N SER A 470 -17.64 -33.10 -5.02
CA SER A 470 -18.72 -33.22 -5.99
C SER A 470 -19.48 -34.56 -5.87
N ALA A 471 -18.79 -35.68 -5.66
CA ALA A 471 -19.44 -37.00 -5.60
C ALA A 471 -20.25 -37.23 -4.32
N ARG A 472 -19.80 -36.66 -3.19
CA ARG A 472 -20.47 -36.80 -1.89
C ARG A 472 -21.32 -35.60 -1.50
N GLY A 473 -21.20 -34.48 -2.21
CA GLY A 473 -21.86 -33.23 -1.84
C GLY A 473 -21.38 -32.71 -0.49
N VAL A 474 -20.07 -32.71 -0.22
CA VAL A 474 -19.52 -32.22 1.07
C VAL A 474 -18.30 -31.35 0.86
N PHE A 475 -18.11 -30.36 1.73
CA PHE A 475 -16.81 -29.71 1.91
C PHE A 475 -16.25 -30.04 3.28
N GLU A 476 -15.00 -30.45 3.30
CA GLU A 476 -14.24 -30.68 4.53
C GLU A 476 -13.22 -29.55 4.72
N PHE A 477 -13.05 -29.08 5.95
CA PHE A 477 -12.10 -28.04 6.32
C PHE A 477 -11.26 -28.48 7.52
N LEU A 478 -10.03 -27.97 7.59
CA LEU A 478 -9.20 -28.02 8.79
C LEU A 478 -9.11 -26.61 9.39
N VAL A 479 -9.84 -26.38 10.46
CA VAL A 479 -10.01 -25.05 11.06
C VAL A 479 -9.14 -24.94 12.31
N LYS A 480 -8.29 -23.90 12.36
CA LYS A 480 -7.51 -23.58 13.57
C LYS A 480 -8.33 -22.64 14.44
N SER A 481 -8.57 -23.03 15.69
CA SER A 481 -9.21 -22.13 16.65
C SER A 481 -8.30 -20.94 16.95
N VAL A 482 -8.85 -19.74 16.82
CA VAL A 482 -8.18 -18.46 17.11
C VAL A 482 -9.14 -17.62 17.94
N ALA A 483 -8.75 -17.31 19.16
CA ALA A 483 -9.59 -16.59 20.13
C ALA A 483 -10.14 -15.27 19.55
N GLY A 484 -11.43 -15.03 19.77
CA GLY A 484 -12.16 -13.85 19.30
C GLY A 484 -12.44 -13.81 17.80
N SER A 485 -12.29 -14.93 17.09
CA SER A 485 -12.53 -15.00 15.63
C SER A 485 -13.67 -15.95 15.28
N THR A 486 -14.22 -15.79 14.07
CA THR A 486 -15.21 -16.70 13.50
C THR A 486 -14.71 -18.15 13.44
N ALA A 487 -13.39 -18.37 13.32
CA ALA A 487 -12.80 -19.71 13.36
C ALA A 487 -12.92 -20.37 14.74
N GLU A 488 -12.86 -19.61 15.84
CA GLU A 488 -13.14 -20.14 17.19
C GLU A 488 -14.61 -20.56 17.32
N ILE A 489 -15.53 -19.74 16.81
CA ILE A 489 -16.97 -20.05 16.82
C ILE A 489 -17.22 -21.35 16.04
N LEU A 490 -16.70 -21.45 14.81
CA LEU A 490 -16.85 -22.63 13.95
C LEU A 490 -16.36 -23.92 14.63
N CYS A 491 -15.24 -23.88 15.36
CA CYS A 491 -14.72 -25.03 16.11
C CYS A 491 -15.60 -25.43 17.31
N GLY A 492 -16.45 -24.53 17.80
CA GLY A 492 -17.38 -24.78 18.90
C GLY A 492 -18.78 -25.25 18.47
N LEU A 493 -19.05 -25.25 17.15
CA LEU A 493 -20.32 -25.72 16.58
C LEU A 493 -20.43 -27.24 16.63
N LYS A 494 -21.65 -27.73 16.39
CA LYS A 494 -22.00 -29.15 16.41
C LYS A 494 -22.71 -29.54 15.13
N LYS A 495 -22.81 -30.85 14.88
CA LYS A 495 -23.63 -31.40 13.81
C LYS A 495 -25.05 -30.83 13.85
N GLY A 496 -25.53 -30.36 12.70
CA GLY A 496 -26.84 -29.73 12.52
C GLY A 496 -26.83 -28.20 12.64
N ASP A 497 -25.78 -27.60 13.23
CA ASP A 497 -25.62 -26.14 13.22
C ASP A 497 -25.39 -25.66 11.79
N VAL A 498 -25.81 -24.43 11.51
CA VAL A 498 -25.85 -23.88 10.15
C VAL A 498 -24.75 -22.85 9.95
N VAL A 499 -24.13 -22.90 8.77
CA VAL A 499 -23.10 -21.97 8.32
C VAL A 499 -23.46 -21.41 6.95
N GLU A 500 -22.82 -20.31 6.60
CA GLU A 500 -22.95 -19.63 5.32
C GLU A 500 -21.62 -19.69 4.57
N LEU A 501 -21.67 -20.16 3.33
CA LEU A 501 -20.52 -20.31 2.44
C LEU A 501 -20.60 -19.31 1.29
N SER A 502 -19.51 -18.62 1.00
CA SER A 502 -19.38 -17.91 -0.28
C SER A 502 -19.22 -18.91 -1.43
N PRO A 503 -19.32 -18.44 -2.70
CA PRO A 503 -18.81 -19.19 -3.84
C PRO A 503 -17.34 -19.61 -3.61
N VAL A 504 -16.95 -20.73 -4.22
CA VAL A 504 -15.56 -21.19 -4.22
C VAL A 504 -14.67 -20.15 -4.92
N MET A 505 -13.54 -19.83 -4.31
CA MET A 505 -12.58 -18.81 -4.72
C MET A 505 -11.19 -19.41 -4.95
N GLY A 506 -10.33 -18.60 -5.57
CA GLY A 506 -8.94 -18.96 -5.85
C GLY A 506 -8.77 -19.81 -7.10
N ASN A 507 -7.60 -19.71 -7.72
CA ASN A 507 -7.25 -20.47 -8.91
C ASN A 507 -6.76 -21.90 -8.59
N GLY A 508 -6.60 -22.22 -7.29
CA GLY A 508 -5.97 -23.45 -6.83
C GLY A 508 -4.50 -23.55 -7.22
N PHE A 509 -3.90 -24.72 -7.02
CA PHE A 509 -2.53 -24.99 -7.47
C PHE A 509 -2.51 -25.23 -8.97
N ASP A 510 -1.71 -24.44 -9.70
CA ASP A 510 -1.60 -24.59 -11.15
C ASP A 510 -0.69 -25.73 -11.61
N MET A 511 -1.16 -26.96 -11.41
CA MET A 511 -0.43 -28.20 -11.71
C MET A 511 0.03 -28.31 -13.17
N SER A 512 -0.66 -27.66 -14.12
CA SER A 512 -0.26 -27.65 -15.54
C SER A 512 1.16 -27.10 -15.76
N ARG A 513 1.63 -26.23 -14.85
CA ARG A 513 2.98 -25.65 -14.90
C ARG A 513 4.06 -26.66 -14.56
N ILE A 514 3.74 -27.71 -13.83
CA ILE A 514 4.66 -28.79 -13.43
C ILE A 514 4.22 -30.14 -14.01
N ASP A 515 3.51 -30.10 -15.13
CA ASP A 515 3.19 -31.23 -15.98
C ASP A 515 4.00 -31.21 -17.29
N PRO A 516 4.18 -32.37 -17.94
CA PRO A 516 3.78 -33.71 -17.47
C PRO A 516 4.77 -34.30 -16.44
N PRO A 517 4.40 -35.36 -15.68
CA PRO A 517 5.24 -35.97 -14.63
C PRO A 517 6.65 -36.37 -15.07
N GLU A 518 6.82 -36.76 -16.34
CA GLU A 518 8.10 -37.18 -16.91
C GLU A 518 9.08 -36.00 -17.07
N LYS A 519 8.57 -34.78 -17.19
CA LYS A 519 9.36 -33.55 -17.28
C LYS A 519 9.71 -32.96 -15.92
N TYR A 520 8.80 -33.11 -14.96
CA TYR A 520 8.95 -32.60 -13.59
C TYR A 520 9.01 -33.76 -12.61
N THR A 521 10.09 -34.51 -12.67
CA THR A 521 10.27 -35.76 -11.92
C THR A 521 10.41 -35.53 -10.42
N THR A 522 10.76 -34.32 -9.99
CA THR A 522 10.84 -33.91 -8.58
C THR A 522 9.73 -32.91 -8.26
N VAL A 523 8.96 -33.14 -7.19
CA VAL A 523 8.03 -32.15 -6.63
C VAL A 523 8.24 -31.99 -5.12
N LEU A 524 8.53 -30.76 -4.70
CA LEU A 524 8.70 -30.41 -3.30
C LEU A 524 7.44 -29.71 -2.78
N ILE A 525 6.85 -30.25 -1.73
CA ILE A 525 5.65 -29.72 -1.10
C ILE A 525 6.01 -29.22 0.29
N PHE A 526 5.61 -28.01 0.64
CA PHE A 526 5.83 -27.44 1.96
C PHE A 526 4.51 -26.98 2.57
N ALA A 527 4.21 -27.51 3.75
CA ALA A 527 3.02 -27.20 4.51
C ALA A 527 3.38 -26.78 5.94
N THR A 528 2.68 -25.80 6.51
CA THR A 528 2.77 -25.53 7.96
C THR A 528 1.39 -25.30 8.58
N GLY A 529 1.14 -25.87 9.76
CA GLY A 529 -0.13 -25.72 10.47
C GLY A 529 -1.35 -26.14 9.64
N SER A 530 -2.37 -25.27 9.55
CA SER A 530 -3.59 -25.50 8.73
C SER A 530 -3.33 -25.43 7.22
N GLY A 531 -2.15 -24.98 6.77
CA GLY A 531 -1.75 -25.03 5.36
C GLY A 531 -1.66 -26.45 4.79
N ILE A 532 -1.73 -27.48 5.63
CA ILE A 532 -1.88 -28.88 5.18
C ILE A 532 -3.25 -29.15 4.54
N SER A 533 -4.28 -28.32 4.83
CA SER A 533 -5.64 -28.48 4.31
C SER A 533 -5.68 -28.58 2.77
N PRO A 534 -5.21 -27.58 2.02
CA PRO A 534 -5.18 -27.67 0.55
C PRO A 534 -4.17 -28.70 0.03
N ILE A 535 -3.15 -29.06 0.80
CA ILE A 535 -2.19 -30.11 0.42
C ILE A 535 -2.84 -31.49 0.50
N ARG A 536 -3.69 -31.75 1.50
CA ARG A 536 -4.52 -32.96 1.53
C ARG A 536 -5.37 -33.05 0.26
N SER A 537 -6.08 -31.98 -0.08
CA SER A 537 -6.90 -31.91 -1.31
C SER A 537 -6.05 -32.23 -2.55
N LEU A 538 -4.81 -31.73 -2.61
CA LEU A 538 -3.88 -32.00 -3.70
C LEU A 538 -3.44 -33.48 -3.74
N VAL A 539 -2.92 -34.01 -2.63
CA VAL A 539 -2.37 -35.38 -2.57
C VAL A 539 -3.45 -36.43 -2.82
N GLU A 540 -4.67 -36.20 -2.34
CA GLU A 540 -5.82 -37.09 -2.54
C GLU A 540 -6.59 -36.80 -3.85
N SER A 541 -6.10 -35.85 -4.66
CA SER A 541 -6.58 -35.62 -6.04
C SER A 541 -5.70 -36.34 -7.08
N GLU A 542 -5.91 -36.05 -8.36
CA GLU A 542 -5.16 -36.68 -9.47
C GLU A 542 -3.71 -36.17 -9.64
N PHE A 543 -3.06 -35.77 -8.55
CA PHE A 543 -1.69 -35.25 -8.50
C PHE A 543 -0.64 -36.24 -9.03
N SER A 544 -0.99 -37.52 -9.14
CA SER A 544 -0.17 -38.57 -9.77
C SER A 544 1.24 -38.67 -9.16
N ALA A 545 1.35 -38.56 -7.83
CA ALA A 545 2.63 -38.60 -7.11
C ALA A 545 3.48 -39.81 -7.52
N GLY A 546 2.90 -41.01 -7.56
CA GLY A 546 3.59 -42.25 -7.95
C GLY A 546 4.08 -42.33 -9.40
N LYS A 547 3.74 -41.36 -10.28
CA LYS A 547 4.34 -41.25 -11.62
C LYS A 547 5.62 -40.40 -11.64
N ARG A 548 5.94 -39.72 -10.54
CA ARG A 548 7.13 -38.89 -10.39
C ARG A 548 8.19 -39.67 -9.62
N SER A 549 9.46 -39.36 -9.86
CA SER A 549 10.58 -40.09 -9.23
C SER A 549 10.81 -39.69 -7.78
N ASP A 550 10.49 -38.43 -7.42
CA ASP A 550 10.69 -37.90 -6.07
C ASP A 550 9.61 -36.87 -5.74
N VAL A 551 8.69 -37.22 -4.83
CA VAL A 551 7.76 -36.26 -4.24
C VAL A 551 8.00 -36.21 -2.74
N ARG A 552 8.30 -35.03 -2.21
CA ARG A 552 8.55 -34.82 -0.78
C ARG A 552 7.62 -33.79 -0.18
N LEU A 553 6.94 -34.16 0.92
CA LEU A 553 6.15 -33.24 1.73
C LEU A 553 6.89 -32.90 3.02
N TYR A 554 7.42 -31.67 3.11
CA TYR A 554 7.91 -31.11 4.35
C TYR A 554 6.74 -30.51 5.13
N TYR A 555 6.32 -31.17 6.20
CA TYR A 555 5.17 -30.75 6.99
C TYR A 555 5.60 -30.26 8.38
N GLY A 556 5.51 -28.94 8.57
CA GLY A 556 5.90 -28.26 9.80
C GLY A 556 4.77 -28.13 10.80
N ALA A 557 5.00 -28.58 12.03
CA ALA A 557 4.15 -28.32 13.18
C ALA A 557 4.99 -27.96 14.41
N ARG A 558 4.34 -27.49 15.49
CA ARG A 558 5.03 -27.21 16.76
C ARG A 558 5.49 -28.51 17.41
N ASN A 559 4.57 -29.46 17.54
CA ASN A 559 4.75 -30.78 18.13
C ASN A 559 3.80 -31.76 17.43
N LEU A 560 3.89 -33.05 17.77
CA LEU A 560 3.02 -34.09 17.19
C LEU A 560 1.54 -33.85 17.50
N GLN A 561 1.22 -33.35 18.69
CA GLN A 561 -0.16 -33.11 19.11
C GLN A 561 -0.85 -32.05 18.24
N ARG A 562 -0.08 -31.16 17.59
CA ARG A 562 -0.56 -30.10 16.69
C ARG A 562 -0.43 -30.45 15.20
N MET A 563 -0.05 -31.68 14.86
CA MET A 563 0.12 -32.15 13.48
C MET A 563 -1.14 -32.91 13.05
N ALA A 564 -1.97 -32.30 12.22
CA ALA A 564 -3.20 -32.94 11.73
C ALA A 564 -2.89 -34.00 10.65
N TYR A 565 -3.84 -34.90 10.40
CA TYR A 565 -3.78 -35.92 9.34
C TYR A 565 -2.67 -36.98 9.48
N GLN A 566 -2.14 -37.20 10.69
CA GLN A 566 -1.14 -38.26 10.92
C GLN A 566 -1.65 -39.66 10.54
N ASP A 567 -2.95 -39.90 10.71
CA ASP A 567 -3.66 -41.11 10.30
C ASP A 567 -3.59 -41.37 8.79
N ARG A 568 -3.45 -40.31 7.97
CA ARG A 568 -3.40 -40.39 6.50
C ARG A 568 -2.01 -40.58 5.93
N PHE A 569 -0.96 -40.46 6.75
CA PHE A 569 0.42 -40.48 6.27
C PHE A 569 0.76 -41.75 5.50
N LYS A 570 0.30 -42.91 5.97
CA LYS A 570 0.53 -44.20 5.30
C LYS A 570 -0.09 -44.26 3.91
N ASP A 571 -1.28 -43.67 3.73
CA ASP A 571 -1.98 -43.66 2.45
C ASP A 571 -1.29 -42.71 1.46
N TRP A 572 -0.88 -41.53 1.93
CA TRP A 572 -0.10 -40.58 1.12
C TRP A 572 1.27 -41.15 0.74
N GLU A 573 1.95 -41.84 1.64
CA GLU A 573 3.21 -42.55 1.34
C GLU A 573 3.01 -43.66 0.31
N SER A 574 1.94 -44.45 0.44
CA SER A 574 1.57 -45.49 -0.52
C SER A 574 1.23 -44.91 -1.90
N SER A 575 0.79 -43.65 -1.97
CA SER A 575 0.54 -42.93 -3.23
C SER A 575 1.81 -42.40 -3.92
N GLY A 576 2.97 -42.47 -3.25
CA GLY A 576 4.27 -42.01 -3.75
C GLY A 576 4.79 -40.71 -3.13
N VAL A 577 4.17 -40.20 -2.07
CA VAL A 577 4.63 -38.98 -1.36
C VAL A 577 5.51 -39.35 -0.17
N LYS A 578 6.79 -38.97 -0.19
CA LYS A 578 7.66 -39.09 0.98
C LYS A 578 7.37 -37.96 1.97
N ILE A 579 6.86 -38.29 3.15
CA ILE A 579 6.54 -37.29 4.17
C ILE A 579 7.77 -37.06 5.05
N VAL A 580 8.11 -35.79 5.27
CA VAL A 580 9.16 -35.32 6.16
C VAL A 580 8.49 -34.44 7.22
N PRO A 581 8.05 -35.01 8.34
CA PRO A 581 7.49 -34.22 9.42
C PRO A 581 8.62 -33.43 10.09
N VAL A 582 8.38 -32.14 10.37
CA VAL A 582 9.36 -31.23 10.98
C VAL A 582 8.72 -30.58 12.19
N LEU A 583 9.31 -30.76 13.37
CA LEU A 583 8.80 -30.20 14.62
C LEU A 583 9.68 -29.07 15.13
N SER A 584 9.11 -27.90 15.37
CA SER A 584 9.86 -26.76 15.92
C SER A 584 10.07 -26.86 17.44
N GLN A 585 9.21 -27.60 18.14
CA GLN A 585 9.26 -27.85 19.58
C GLN A 585 8.86 -29.31 19.87
N PRO A 586 9.67 -30.29 19.44
CA PRO A 586 9.41 -31.70 19.71
C PRO A 586 9.52 -32.03 21.21
N ASP A 587 8.89 -33.14 21.62
CA ASP A 587 9.22 -33.78 22.89
C ASP A 587 10.48 -34.66 22.77
N GLY A 588 10.96 -35.18 23.89
CA GLY A 588 12.19 -36.00 23.93
C GLY A 588 12.09 -37.36 23.23
N SER A 589 10.92 -37.77 22.76
CA SER A 589 10.73 -39.03 22.02
C SER A 589 10.87 -38.86 20.50
N TRP A 590 10.94 -37.61 20.01
CA TRP A 590 11.03 -37.32 18.60
C TRP A 590 12.43 -37.59 18.02
N THR A 591 12.49 -38.43 17.00
CA THR A 591 13.73 -38.77 16.27
C THR A 591 13.76 -38.22 14.83
N GLY A 592 12.73 -37.47 14.42
CA GLY A 592 12.63 -36.89 13.08
C GLY A 592 13.27 -35.51 12.96
N GLU A 593 12.95 -34.79 11.89
CA GLU A 593 13.52 -33.46 11.64
C GLU A 593 13.02 -32.43 12.66
N THR A 594 13.91 -31.51 13.04
CA THR A 594 13.62 -30.45 14.03
C THR A 594 13.82 -29.04 13.45
N GLY A 595 13.14 -28.06 14.05
CA GLY A 595 13.18 -26.65 13.64
C GLY A 595 12.09 -26.30 12.63
N TYR A 596 12.45 -25.58 11.58
CA TYR A 596 11.52 -25.15 10.53
C TYR A 596 11.74 -25.90 9.21
N VAL A 597 10.69 -26.04 8.40
CA VAL A 597 10.70 -26.85 7.17
C VAL A 597 11.78 -26.41 6.16
N GLN A 598 12.02 -25.10 6.04
CA GLN A 598 13.05 -24.54 5.18
C GLN A 598 14.46 -24.87 5.67
N ALA A 599 14.65 -24.98 6.99
CA ALA A 599 15.93 -25.38 7.58
C ALA A 599 16.16 -26.89 7.40
N ALA A 600 15.13 -27.71 7.60
CA ALA A 600 15.18 -29.16 7.33
C ALA A 600 15.51 -29.44 5.85
N PHE A 601 14.84 -28.74 4.95
CA PHE A 601 15.15 -28.82 3.52
C PHE A 601 16.58 -28.37 3.21
N THR A 602 17.03 -27.24 3.77
CA THR A 602 18.40 -26.73 3.55
C THR A 602 19.47 -27.71 4.04
N ARG A 603 19.24 -28.42 5.15
CA ARG A 603 20.18 -29.45 5.63
C ARG A 603 20.26 -30.65 4.70
N ALA A 604 19.11 -31.10 4.18
CA ALA A 604 19.07 -32.21 3.25
C ALA A 604 19.66 -31.82 1.88
N LYS A 605 19.34 -30.60 1.39
CA LYS A 605 19.77 -29.96 0.13
C LYS A 605 19.84 -30.88 -1.09
N GLN A 606 18.88 -31.81 -1.19
CA GLN A 606 18.79 -32.75 -2.30
C GLN A 606 17.83 -32.19 -3.36
N ILE A 607 18.36 -31.47 -4.35
CA ILE A 607 17.70 -31.28 -5.65
C ILE A 607 18.67 -31.77 -6.71
N SER A 608 18.32 -32.86 -7.40
CA SER A 608 19.20 -33.42 -8.45
C SER A 608 19.20 -32.60 -9.73
N ASN A 609 18.06 -31.99 -10.07
CA ASN A 609 17.92 -31.11 -11.24
C ASN A 609 16.85 -30.02 -10.98
N PRO A 610 17.26 -28.76 -10.77
CA PRO A 610 16.34 -27.65 -10.53
C PRO A 610 15.36 -27.38 -11.67
N LEU A 611 15.74 -27.67 -12.93
CA LEU A 611 14.89 -27.43 -14.10
C LEU A 611 13.73 -28.42 -14.22
N SER A 612 13.85 -29.61 -13.62
CA SER A 612 12.81 -30.63 -13.54
C SER A 612 12.13 -30.67 -12.17
N THR A 613 12.24 -29.58 -11.38
CA THR A 613 11.67 -29.49 -10.04
C THR A 613 10.44 -28.57 -10.05
N GLY A 614 9.31 -29.12 -9.60
CA GLY A 614 8.12 -28.36 -9.23
C GLY A 614 8.04 -28.14 -7.72
N VAL A 615 7.36 -27.08 -7.30
CA VAL A 615 7.22 -26.76 -5.87
C VAL A 615 5.79 -26.37 -5.58
N VAL A 616 5.23 -26.84 -4.45
CA VAL A 616 3.91 -26.44 -3.96
C VAL A 616 4.06 -25.93 -2.53
N LEU A 617 3.61 -24.70 -2.27
CA LEU A 617 3.76 -24.05 -0.97
C LEU A 617 2.40 -23.65 -0.39
N CYS A 618 2.15 -24.00 0.87
CA CYS A 618 1.01 -23.47 1.62
C CYS A 618 1.29 -23.34 3.12
N GLY A 619 0.94 -22.21 3.72
CA GLY A 619 1.14 -21.97 5.15
C GLY A 619 1.57 -20.55 5.44
N GLN A 620 2.37 -20.36 6.50
CA GLN A 620 2.79 -19.03 6.93
C GLN A 620 3.58 -18.29 5.83
N LYS A 621 3.26 -17.00 5.63
CA LYS A 621 3.86 -16.15 4.59
C LYS A 621 5.39 -16.20 4.61
N GLN A 622 5.99 -16.00 5.78
CA GLN A 622 7.44 -16.07 5.98
C GLN A 622 8.05 -17.39 5.49
N MET A 623 7.43 -18.53 5.82
CA MET A 623 7.89 -19.84 5.33
C MET A 623 7.84 -19.91 3.81
N THR A 624 6.75 -19.45 3.19
CA THR A 624 6.62 -19.49 1.73
C THR A 624 7.64 -18.60 1.03
N GLU A 625 7.99 -17.45 1.61
CA GLU A 625 8.97 -16.51 1.06
C GLU A 625 10.39 -17.06 1.18
N GLU A 626 10.78 -17.53 2.38
CA GLU A 626 12.11 -18.11 2.61
C GLU A 626 12.36 -19.35 1.74
N VAL A 627 11.39 -20.28 1.66
CA VAL A 627 11.51 -21.46 0.79
C VAL A 627 11.60 -21.06 -0.69
N THR A 628 10.82 -20.05 -1.12
CA THR A 628 10.91 -19.53 -2.49
C THR A 628 12.32 -19.03 -2.78
N SER A 629 12.88 -18.19 -1.90
CA SER A 629 14.21 -17.62 -2.05
C SER A 629 15.29 -18.70 -2.12
N ILE A 630 15.24 -19.70 -1.23
CA ILE A 630 16.20 -20.82 -1.22
C ILE A 630 16.14 -21.60 -2.55
N LEU A 631 14.94 -21.92 -3.02
CA LEU A 631 14.77 -22.74 -4.22
C LEU A 631 15.13 -21.99 -5.50
N VAL A 632 14.81 -20.69 -5.58
CA VAL A 632 15.24 -19.84 -6.71
C VAL A 632 16.76 -19.68 -6.72
N ALA A 633 17.40 -19.52 -5.56
CA ALA A 633 18.85 -19.48 -5.45
C ALA A 633 19.50 -20.81 -5.88
N ASP A 634 18.84 -21.94 -5.61
CA ASP A 634 19.25 -23.27 -6.06
C ASP A 634 18.84 -23.55 -7.54
N GLY A 635 18.29 -22.57 -8.26
CA GLY A 635 18.04 -22.62 -9.71
C GLY A 635 16.64 -23.10 -10.14
N VAL A 636 15.72 -23.29 -9.19
CA VAL A 636 14.33 -23.63 -9.51
C VAL A 636 13.64 -22.40 -10.09
N SER A 637 12.98 -22.54 -11.23
CA SER A 637 12.21 -21.45 -11.83
C SER A 637 11.08 -21.02 -10.91
N SER A 638 10.97 -19.72 -10.64
CA SER A 638 9.87 -19.13 -9.88
C SER A 638 8.51 -19.46 -10.49
N GLU A 639 8.46 -19.69 -11.81
CA GLU A 639 7.24 -20.11 -12.50
C GLU A 639 6.80 -21.55 -12.20
N LYS A 640 7.62 -22.32 -11.49
CA LYS A 640 7.33 -23.70 -11.09
C LYS A 640 7.06 -23.81 -9.60
N ILE A 641 6.98 -22.66 -8.91
CA ILE A 641 6.61 -22.54 -7.51
C ILE A 641 5.14 -22.14 -7.43
N LEU A 642 4.31 -23.11 -7.07
CA LEU A 642 2.86 -22.99 -7.02
C LEU A 642 2.40 -22.64 -5.61
N LYS A 643 1.60 -21.59 -5.50
CA LYS A 643 0.91 -21.17 -4.29
C LYS A 643 -0.60 -21.26 -4.55
N ASN A 644 -1.40 -21.29 -3.49
CA ASN A 644 -2.85 -21.43 -3.61
C ASN A 644 -3.61 -20.09 -3.70
N PHE A 645 -2.89 -18.98 -3.89
CA PHE A 645 -3.42 -17.61 -3.96
C PHE A 645 -2.84 -16.84 -5.15
#